data_AF-A0A948MP39-F1
#
_entry.id   AF-A0A948MP39-F1
#
_cell.length_a   1.000
_cell.length_b   1.000
_cell.length_c   1.000
_cell.angle_alpha   90.00
_cell.angle_beta   90.00
_cell.angle_gamma   90.00
#
_symmetry.space_group_name_H-M   'P 1'
#
loop_
_entity.id
_entity.type
_entity.pdbx_description
1 polymer ?
#
loop_
_entity_poly.entity_id
_entity_poly.type
_entity_poly.pdbx_seq_one_letter_code
_entity_poly.pdbx_strand_id
1 'polypeptide(L)'
;RRLHDIPASWGTAVNVQAMVFGNMGDDCATGVAFTRNPSTGENLFYGEFLVNAQGEDVVAGIRTPQSLTIQGRKAAESNLPSMEEVMPAVFGQLMDVREKLEKHYRDMQDIEFTVQQNKLWMLQTRNGKRTAAAALKIAVDMVRDTLITEREAVQRVDPSALDQLLHPTLDPKAERKIIGRGLPASPGAASGKVVFTADAAEAAAGKGESVILVRIETSPEDIHGMHAARGILTTCGGMTSHAAVVARGMGRPCVSGAGELRIDYTKKLMYAGEAVVKEGDTLTIDGASGEVMLGEVATIQPQLSGDFAELMEWADGIRTMKVRTNAETPADARAARKFGAEGIGLCRTEHMFFDADRIVAVREMIMASTEKGRRLALAKILPMQRKDFVELFQIMKGLPVTIRLLDPPLHEFLPHTDEEIATVAKAAGVDAEALRQRAVQLKESNPMLGHRGCRLGISYPEIYEMQARAIFEAVAEVLKQDGDTVTPEIMIPLVATRKELDILKIVIDRTAKAVMEEAGQKITYLVGTMIELPRAALKAAEIAESAEFFSFGTNDLTQTTFGLSRDDSGSFLKTYEDQGILEGDPFQSLDIEGVGELMAIAVERGRKTRPDIKLGICGEHGGDPASIQYCQEVGLDYVSCSPFRVPIARLAAAQAAIAGGEAALRKTENA
;
A
#
# COMPACT_ATOMS: atom_id res chain seq x y z
N ARG A 1 -11.18 -20.94 -2.73
CA ARG A 1 -9.83 -21.54 -2.58
C ARG A 1 -8.77 -20.57 -3.08
N ARG A 2 -8.71 -20.26 -4.38
CA ARG A 2 -7.77 -19.25 -4.94
C ARG A 2 -7.88 -17.88 -4.25
N LEU A 3 -9.08 -17.32 -4.10
CA LEU A 3 -9.31 -16.03 -3.42
C LEU A 3 -8.91 -15.96 -1.93
N HIS A 4 -8.60 -17.11 -1.31
CA HIS A 4 -8.26 -17.19 0.11
C HIS A 4 -6.97 -18.00 0.30
N ASP A 5 -6.19 -18.19 -0.78
CA ASP A 5 -4.92 -18.88 -0.78
C ASP A 5 -4.95 -20.28 -0.14
N ILE A 6 -6.05 -21.02 -0.36
CA ILE A 6 -6.24 -22.38 0.17
C ILE A 6 -5.74 -23.41 -0.86
N PRO A 7 -4.70 -24.20 -0.56
CA PRO A 7 -4.15 -25.19 -1.48
C PRO A 7 -5.16 -26.28 -1.87
N ALA A 8 -5.11 -26.72 -3.12
CA ALA A 8 -5.97 -27.82 -3.60
C ALA A 8 -5.62 -29.17 -2.94
N SER A 9 -4.37 -29.34 -2.50
CA SER A 9 -3.84 -30.56 -1.90
C SER A 9 -4.45 -30.93 -0.55
N TRP A 10 -5.09 -29.98 0.14
CA TRP A 10 -5.64 -30.21 1.49
C TRP A 10 -6.85 -31.15 1.52
N GLY A 11 -7.58 -31.29 0.41
CA GLY A 11 -8.79 -32.13 0.35
C GLY A 11 -9.93 -31.63 1.25
N THR A 12 -10.85 -32.53 1.63
CA THR A 12 -11.93 -32.24 2.59
C THR A 12 -12.20 -33.47 3.46
N ALA A 13 -12.45 -33.26 4.75
CA ALA A 13 -12.84 -34.33 5.67
C ALA A 13 -14.35 -34.63 5.59
N VAL A 14 -14.79 -35.76 6.14
CA VAL A 14 -16.19 -36.12 6.33
C VAL A 14 -16.44 -36.40 7.81
N ASN A 15 -17.36 -35.65 8.42
CA ASN A 15 -17.75 -35.80 9.81
C ASN A 15 -19.04 -36.61 9.92
N VAL A 16 -19.01 -37.75 10.61
CA VAL A 16 -20.20 -38.56 10.91
C VAL A 16 -20.55 -38.39 12.38
N GLN A 17 -21.68 -37.77 12.68
CA GLN A 17 -22.11 -37.38 14.02
C GLN A 17 -23.51 -37.92 14.33
N ALA A 18 -23.79 -38.20 15.61
CA ALA A 18 -25.13 -38.56 16.04
C ALA A 18 -26.09 -37.38 15.88
N MET A 19 -27.29 -37.65 15.34
CA MET A 19 -28.30 -36.61 15.11
C MET A 19 -28.97 -36.15 16.40
N VAL A 20 -29.23 -34.85 16.47
CA VAL A 20 -30.09 -34.20 17.47
C VAL A 20 -31.08 -33.27 16.75
N PHE A 21 -32.23 -33.03 17.34
CA PHE A 21 -33.37 -32.39 16.67
C PHE A 21 -33.88 -31.16 17.44
N GLY A 22 -33.84 -29.99 16.79
CA GLY A 22 -34.38 -28.73 17.31
C GLY A 22 -35.87 -28.51 17.01
N ASN A 23 -36.53 -29.44 16.30
CA ASN A 23 -37.88 -29.30 15.72
C ASN A 23 -38.89 -30.34 16.26
N MET A 24 -38.72 -30.82 17.49
CA MET A 24 -39.62 -31.81 18.11
C MET A 24 -40.75 -31.18 18.96
N GLY A 25 -40.82 -29.86 19.03
CA GLY A 25 -41.75 -29.13 19.90
C GLY A 25 -41.18 -27.79 20.36
N ASP A 26 -41.94 -27.10 21.22
CA ASP A 26 -41.60 -25.76 21.70
C ASP A 26 -40.52 -25.76 22.80
N ASP A 27 -40.17 -26.94 23.32
CA ASP A 27 -39.03 -27.19 24.23
C ASP A 27 -37.74 -27.55 23.47
N CYS A 28 -37.76 -27.41 22.14
CA CYS A 28 -36.64 -27.64 21.24
C CYS A 28 -36.32 -26.37 20.47
N ALA A 29 -35.03 -26.17 20.16
CA ALA A 29 -34.56 -25.01 19.42
C ALA A 29 -33.25 -25.31 18.71
N THR A 30 -32.85 -24.44 17.80
CA THR A 30 -31.52 -24.44 17.18
C THR A 30 -31.03 -23.01 17.02
N GLY A 31 -29.72 -22.81 17.03
CA GLY A 31 -29.17 -21.47 16.93
C GLY A 31 -27.68 -21.43 16.61
N VAL A 32 -27.25 -20.23 16.25
CA VAL A 32 -25.86 -19.86 15.96
C VAL A 32 -25.51 -18.66 16.83
N ALA A 33 -24.34 -18.69 17.47
CA ALA A 33 -23.90 -17.61 18.33
C ALA A 33 -22.41 -17.30 18.15
N PHE A 34 -22.04 -16.09 18.49
CA PHE A 34 -20.68 -15.60 18.61
C PHE A 34 -20.45 -15.17 20.06
N THR A 35 -19.33 -15.57 20.62
CA THR A 35 -19.01 -15.27 22.03
C THR A 35 -18.76 -13.78 22.27
N ARG A 36 -18.46 -13.01 21.22
CA ARG A 36 -18.43 -11.53 21.16
C ARG A 36 -19.07 -11.06 19.87
N ASN A 37 -19.39 -9.78 19.76
CA ASN A 37 -19.96 -9.23 18.52
C ASN A 37 -18.93 -9.29 17.37
N PRO A 38 -19.18 -10.01 16.26
CA PRO A 38 -18.22 -10.17 15.18
C PRO A 38 -18.04 -8.91 14.32
N SER A 39 -18.91 -7.91 14.47
CA SER A 39 -18.89 -6.64 13.72
C SER A 39 -18.24 -5.50 14.48
N THR A 40 -18.55 -5.37 15.78
CA THR A 40 -18.02 -4.28 16.63
C THR A 40 -16.89 -4.73 17.55
N GLY A 41 -16.79 -6.02 17.87
CA GLY A 41 -15.84 -6.57 18.83
C GLY A 41 -16.26 -6.43 20.30
N GLU A 42 -17.42 -5.82 20.59
CA GLU A 42 -17.93 -5.71 21.95
C GLU A 42 -18.12 -7.09 22.60
N ASN A 43 -17.78 -7.18 23.90
CA ASN A 43 -17.90 -8.41 24.68
C ASN A 43 -19.36 -8.73 25.08
N LEU A 44 -20.23 -8.81 24.07
CA LEU A 44 -21.65 -9.15 24.20
C LEU A 44 -21.91 -10.49 23.51
N PHE A 45 -22.75 -11.33 24.14
CA PHE A 45 -23.14 -12.58 23.52
C PHE A 45 -24.10 -12.31 22.37
N TYR A 46 -23.65 -12.57 21.14
CA TYR A 46 -24.32 -12.17 19.91
C TYR A 46 -24.78 -13.40 19.15
N GLY A 47 -25.97 -13.37 18.56
CA GLY A 47 -26.45 -14.49 17.75
C GLY A 47 -27.95 -14.61 17.74
N GLU A 48 -28.39 -15.67 17.08
CA GLU A 48 -29.79 -15.89 16.74
C GLU A 48 -30.18 -17.34 16.97
N PHE A 49 -31.46 -17.55 17.28
CA PHE A 49 -32.04 -18.89 17.45
C PHE A 49 -33.48 -18.94 16.94
N LEU A 50 -33.96 -20.16 16.72
CA LEU A 50 -35.35 -20.46 16.39
C LEU A 50 -35.87 -21.60 17.25
N VAL A 51 -37.06 -21.41 17.82
CA VAL A 51 -37.82 -22.45 18.51
C VAL A 51 -38.51 -23.36 17.49
N ASN A 52 -38.50 -24.66 17.77
CA ASN A 52 -39.13 -25.69 16.96
C ASN A 52 -38.70 -25.58 15.47
N ALA A 53 -37.39 -25.72 15.25
CA ALA A 53 -36.73 -25.47 13.96
C ALA A 53 -35.47 -26.32 13.81
N GLN A 54 -34.99 -26.47 12.57
CA GLN A 54 -33.66 -27.03 12.28
C GLN A 54 -32.69 -25.94 11.80
N GLY A 55 -31.39 -26.26 11.76
CA GLY A 55 -30.35 -25.29 11.37
C GLY A 55 -30.60 -24.68 9.99
N GLU A 56 -31.19 -25.45 9.06
CA GLU A 56 -31.60 -24.96 7.75
C GLU A 56 -32.58 -23.78 7.84
N ASP A 57 -33.51 -23.79 8.79
CA ASP A 57 -34.50 -22.72 8.96
C ASP A 57 -33.86 -21.40 9.43
N VAL A 58 -32.77 -21.50 10.20
CA VAL A 58 -32.00 -20.34 10.68
C VAL A 58 -31.20 -19.73 9.53
N VAL A 59 -30.61 -20.56 8.66
CA VAL A 59 -29.80 -20.10 7.52
C VAL A 59 -30.67 -19.63 6.35
N ALA A 60 -31.82 -20.28 6.10
CA ALA A 60 -32.69 -19.98 4.97
C ALA A 60 -33.46 -18.66 5.13
N GLY A 61 -33.58 -18.11 6.34
CA GLY A 61 -34.22 -16.81 6.60
C GLY A 61 -35.73 -16.78 6.33
N ILE A 62 -36.37 -17.94 6.17
CA ILE A 62 -37.82 -18.05 5.92
C ILE A 62 -38.63 -17.64 7.15
N ARG A 63 -38.08 -17.91 8.34
CA ARG A 63 -38.60 -17.47 9.64
C ARG A 63 -37.68 -16.42 10.22
N THR A 64 -38.25 -15.34 10.74
CA THR A 64 -37.49 -14.29 11.42
C THR A 64 -36.78 -14.87 12.65
N PRO A 65 -35.43 -14.88 12.67
CA PRO A 65 -34.66 -15.38 13.81
C PRO A 65 -34.89 -14.51 15.06
N GLN A 66 -34.76 -15.12 16.24
CA GLN A 66 -34.90 -14.47 17.54
C GLN A 66 -33.52 -14.20 18.14
N SER A 67 -33.35 -13.09 18.87
CA SER A 67 -32.07 -12.77 19.52
C SER A 67 -31.82 -13.66 20.73
N LEU A 68 -30.55 -14.00 21.02
CA LEU A 68 -30.22 -14.79 22.21
C LEU A 68 -30.47 -14.05 23.53
N THR A 69 -30.16 -12.75 23.56
CA THR A 69 -30.19 -11.93 24.79
C THR A 69 -31.29 -10.86 24.74
N ILE A 70 -31.74 -10.41 25.92
CA ILE A 70 -32.69 -9.28 26.05
C ILE A 70 -32.07 -8.01 25.46
N GLN A 71 -30.76 -7.80 25.67
CA GLN A 71 -30.05 -6.65 25.11
C GLN A 71 -30.01 -6.68 23.58
N GLY A 72 -29.70 -7.85 22.99
CA GLY A 72 -29.71 -8.05 21.55
C GLY A 72 -31.09 -7.80 20.95
N ARG A 73 -32.15 -8.28 21.61
CA ARG A 73 -33.54 -8.03 21.21
C ARG A 73 -33.87 -6.53 21.18
N LYS A 74 -33.48 -5.79 22.22
CA LYS A 74 -33.68 -4.34 22.30
C LYS A 74 -32.91 -3.60 21.21
N ALA A 75 -31.67 -4.01 20.94
CA ALA A 75 -30.84 -3.42 19.89
C ALA A 75 -31.38 -3.70 18.48
N ALA A 76 -32.02 -4.84 18.26
CA ALA A 76 -32.66 -5.22 17.01
C ALA A 76 -34.11 -4.70 16.86
N GLU A 77 -34.62 -3.96 17.85
CA GLU A 77 -36.02 -3.48 17.91
C GLU A 77 -37.07 -4.58 17.66
N SER A 78 -36.76 -5.82 18.08
CA SER A 78 -37.59 -6.99 17.81
C SER A 78 -38.67 -7.18 18.88
N ASN A 79 -39.89 -7.50 18.41
CA ASN A 79 -41.03 -7.87 19.25
C ASN A 79 -41.06 -9.35 19.63
N LEU A 80 -40.15 -10.18 19.08
CA LEU A 80 -40.04 -11.60 19.40
C LEU A 80 -39.23 -11.80 20.69
N PRO A 81 -39.59 -12.74 21.58
CA PRO A 81 -38.87 -12.95 22.83
C PRO A 81 -37.45 -13.48 22.60
N SER A 82 -36.55 -13.20 23.53
CA SER A 82 -35.16 -13.69 23.47
C SER A 82 -34.99 -15.09 24.06
N MET A 83 -33.90 -15.79 23.77
CA MET A 83 -33.63 -17.12 24.36
C MET A 83 -33.52 -17.04 25.89
N GLU A 84 -32.93 -15.94 26.39
CA GLU A 84 -32.88 -15.59 27.80
C GLU A 84 -34.27 -15.53 28.46
N GLU A 85 -35.30 -15.15 27.71
CA GLU A 85 -36.70 -15.10 28.18
C GLU A 85 -37.44 -16.44 27.99
N VAL A 86 -37.22 -17.13 26.85
CA VAL A 86 -37.96 -18.36 26.48
C VAL A 86 -37.40 -19.61 27.15
N MET A 87 -36.08 -19.73 27.25
CA MET A 87 -35.37 -20.91 27.75
C MET A 87 -34.24 -20.55 28.74
N PRO A 88 -34.54 -19.90 29.88
CA PRO A 88 -33.53 -19.31 30.76
C PRO A 88 -32.51 -20.32 31.32
N ALA A 89 -32.95 -21.55 31.63
CA ALA A 89 -32.07 -22.59 32.13
C ALA A 89 -31.04 -23.05 31.08
N VAL A 90 -31.47 -23.17 29.82
CA VAL A 90 -30.60 -23.56 28.70
C VAL A 90 -29.69 -22.40 28.31
N PHE A 91 -30.20 -21.17 28.34
CA PHE A 91 -29.40 -19.96 28.13
C PHE A 91 -28.26 -19.85 29.16
N GLY A 92 -28.52 -20.14 30.44
CA GLY A 92 -27.48 -20.21 31.47
C GLY A 92 -26.39 -21.24 31.16
N GLN A 93 -26.76 -22.44 30.69
CA GLN A 93 -25.78 -23.45 30.24
C GLN A 93 -24.97 -22.96 29.04
N LEU A 94 -25.60 -22.26 28.10
CA LEU A 94 -24.93 -21.73 26.92
C LEU A 94 -23.92 -20.61 27.28
N MET A 95 -24.24 -19.79 28.29
CA MET A 95 -23.31 -18.80 28.85
C MET A 95 -22.09 -19.45 29.52
N ASP A 96 -22.28 -20.54 30.26
CA ASP A 96 -21.15 -21.30 30.83
C ASP A 96 -20.26 -21.90 29.71
N VAL A 97 -20.87 -22.37 28.62
CA VAL A 97 -20.15 -22.88 27.45
C VAL A 97 -19.38 -21.76 26.75
N ARG A 98 -20.00 -20.58 26.55
CA ARG A 98 -19.34 -19.38 25.99
C ARG A 98 -18.04 -19.09 26.73
N GLU A 99 -18.08 -18.99 28.05
CA GLU A 99 -16.88 -18.70 28.85
C GLU A 99 -15.82 -19.80 28.75
N LYS A 100 -16.24 -21.06 28.80
CA LYS A 100 -15.31 -22.20 28.70
C LYS A 100 -14.59 -22.23 27.37
N LEU A 101 -15.32 -22.00 26.28
CA LEU A 101 -14.77 -22.01 24.93
C LEU A 101 -13.82 -20.83 24.69
N GLU A 102 -14.18 -19.61 25.11
CA GLU A 102 -13.26 -18.46 25.02
C GLU A 102 -11.99 -18.69 25.85
N LYS A 103 -12.11 -19.21 27.08
CA LYS A 103 -10.95 -19.49 27.94
C LYS A 103 -10.06 -20.59 27.36
N HIS A 104 -10.66 -21.62 26.77
CA HIS A 104 -9.95 -22.77 26.22
C HIS A 104 -9.22 -22.43 24.91
N TYR A 105 -9.94 -21.88 23.93
CA TYR A 105 -9.37 -21.51 22.63
C TYR A 105 -8.63 -20.17 22.68
N ARG A 106 -8.76 -19.44 23.80
CA ARG A 106 -8.21 -18.11 24.03
C ARG A 106 -8.68 -17.09 23.00
N ASP A 107 -9.75 -17.32 22.23
CA ASP A 107 -10.23 -16.45 21.14
C ASP A 107 -11.76 -16.48 21.03
N MET A 108 -12.35 -15.49 20.33
CA MET A 108 -13.79 -15.41 20.09
C MET A 108 -14.24 -16.59 19.24
N GLN A 109 -15.29 -17.27 19.70
CA GLN A 109 -15.82 -18.47 19.05
C GLN A 109 -17.15 -18.19 18.36
N ASP A 110 -17.29 -18.72 17.16
CA ASP A 110 -18.54 -18.99 16.46
C ASP A 110 -19.01 -20.40 16.85
N ILE A 111 -20.22 -20.51 17.36
CA ILE A 111 -20.79 -21.72 17.95
C ILE A 111 -22.15 -22.05 17.32
N GLU A 112 -22.34 -23.31 16.99
CA GLU A 112 -23.63 -23.86 16.54
C GLU A 112 -24.15 -24.82 17.61
N PHE A 113 -25.42 -24.69 17.96
CA PHE A 113 -26.03 -25.49 19.02
C PHE A 113 -27.46 -25.91 18.69
N THR A 114 -27.90 -26.98 19.33
CA THR A 114 -29.29 -27.45 19.28
C THR A 114 -29.76 -27.80 20.68
N VAL A 115 -31.00 -27.41 20.96
CA VAL A 115 -31.73 -27.78 22.17
C VAL A 115 -32.73 -28.84 21.77
N GLN A 116 -32.60 -30.03 22.31
CA GLN A 116 -33.56 -31.11 22.12
C GLN A 116 -34.18 -31.44 23.48
N GLN A 117 -35.47 -31.13 23.65
CA GLN A 117 -36.22 -31.39 24.87
C GLN A 117 -35.53 -30.82 26.13
N ASN A 118 -35.27 -29.50 26.12
CA ASN A 118 -34.52 -28.77 27.15
C ASN A 118 -33.07 -29.22 27.40
N LYS A 119 -32.50 -30.10 26.56
CA LYS A 119 -31.10 -30.51 26.65
C LYS A 119 -30.26 -29.79 25.59
N LEU A 120 -29.25 -29.06 26.03
CA LEU A 120 -28.28 -28.38 25.15
C LEU A 120 -27.29 -29.38 24.55
N TRP A 121 -27.05 -29.25 23.24
CA TRP A 121 -26.04 -29.95 22.48
C TRP A 121 -25.23 -28.95 21.67
N MET A 122 -23.90 -28.99 21.82
CA MET A 122 -22.98 -28.21 20.98
C MET A 122 -22.62 -29.02 19.75
N LEU A 123 -22.82 -28.44 18.57
CA LEU A 123 -22.61 -29.13 17.29
C LEU A 123 -21.28 -28.75 16.67
N GLN A 124 -20.96 -27.47 16.67
CA GLN A 124 -19.74 -26.93 16.07
C GLN A 124 -19.21 -25.77 16.90
N THR A 125 -17.90 -25.63 16.93
CA THR A 125 -17.23 -24.40 17.37
C THR A 125 -16.01 -24.16 16.49
N ARG A 126 -15.71 -22.89 16.23
CA ARG A 126 -14.52 -22.44 15.50
C ARG A 126 -14.20 -21.00 15.88
N ASN A 127 -12.97 -20.57 15.63
CA ASN A 127 -12.63 -19.15 15.73
C ASN A 127 -13.55 -18.35 14.80
N GLY A 128 -14.28 -17.39 15.37
CA GLY A 128 -15.29 -16.65 14.63
C GLY A 128 -14.66 -15.69 13.63
N LYS A 129 -15.17 -15.68 12.40
CA LYS A 129 -14.86 -14.63 11.43
C LYS A 129 -15.40 -13.30 11.94
N ARG A 130 -14.67 -12.23 11.69
CA ARG A 130 -14.94 -10.90 12.28
C ARG A 130 -14.39 -9.79 11.40
N THR A 131 -14.88 -8.57 11.59
CA THR A 131 -14.37 -7.36 10.91
C THR A 131 -12.99 -6.98 11.46
N ALA A 132 -12.24 -6.14 10.73
CA ALA A 132 -10.97 -5.59 11.20
C ALA A 132 -11.12 -4.85 12.54
N ALA A 133 -12.18 -4.03 12.66
CA ALA A 133 -12.50 -3.32 13.89
C ALA A 133 -12.78 -4.27 15.06
N ALA A 134 -13.55 -5.34 14.81
CA ALA A 134 -13.83 -6.34 15.82
C ALA A 134 -12.59 -7.15 16.21
N ALA A 135 -11.74 -7.53 15.25
CA ALA A 135 -10.49 -8.25 15.52
C ALA A 135 -9.58 -7.45 16.46
N LEU A 136 -9.41 -6.17 16.16
CA LEU A 136 -8.62 -5.24 16.96
C LEU A 136 -9.16 -5.12 18.38
N LYS A 137 -10.46 -4.80 18.51
CA LYS A 137 -11.10 -4.63 19.81
C LYS A 137 -11.03 -5.90 20.65
N ILE A 138 -11.32 -7.05 20.05
CA ILE A 138 -11.29 -8.34 20.73
C ILE A 138 -9.88 -8.66 21.22
N ALA A 139 -8.86 -8.45 20.38
CA ALA A 139 -7.47 -8.70 20.75
C ALA A 139 -7.03 -7.84 21.94
N VAL A 140 -7.34 -6.53 21.90
CA VAL A 140 -6.98 -5.61 22.98
C VAL A 140 -7.75 -5.93 24.27
N ASP A 141 -9.06 -6.15 24.18
CA ASP A 141 -9.87 -6.51 25.36
C ASP A 141 -9.39 -7.84 25.98
N MET A 142 -9.00 -8.83 25.18
CA MET A 142 -8.46 -10.09 25.71
C MET A 142 -7.09 -9.93 26.41
N VAL A 143 -6.27 -8.96 26.02
CA VAL A 143 -5.03 -8.62 26.76
C VAL A 143 -5.39 -7.96 28.09
N ARG A 144 -6.32 -6.98 28.07
CA ARG A 144 -6.81 -6.31 29.28
C ARG A 144 -7.46 -7.31 30.27
N ASP A 145 -8.16 -8.30 29.75
CA ASP A 145 -8.76 -9.41 30.50
C ASP A 145 -7.71 -10.45 30.96
N THR A 146 -6.42 -10.26 30.64
CA THR A 146 -5.30 -11.19 30.91
C THR A 146 -5.47 -12.59 30.31
N LEU A 147 -6.33 -12.73 29.30
CA LEU A 147 -6.57 -14.00 28.62
C LEU A 147 -5.44 -14.32 27.64
N ILE A 148 -4.88 -13.30 27.00
CA ILE A 148 -3.77 -13.42 26.05
C ILE A 148 -2.67 -12.40 26.35
N THR A 149 -1.48 -12.68 25.84
CA THR A 149 -0.33 -11.76 25.86
C THR A 149 -0.39 -10.75 24.73
N GLU A 150 0.35 -9.65 24.85
CA GLU A 150 0.51 -8.64 23.78
C GLU A 150 1.04 -9.28 22.47
N ARG A 151 1.97 -10.26 22.60
CA ARG A 151 2.51 -11.00 21.43
C ARG A 151 1.44 -11.82 20.72
N GLU A 152 0.59 -12.52 21.47
CA GLU A 152 -0.54 -13.27 20.90
C GLU A 152 -1.57 -12.33 20.25
N ALA A 153 -1.84 -11.17 20.85
CA ALA A 153 -2.74 -10.17 20.26
C ALA A 153 -2.24 -9.67 18.91
N VAL A 154 -0.95 -9.32 18.83
CA VAL A 154 -0.29 -8.88 17.59
C VAL A 154 -0.34 -9.96 16.50
N GLN A 155 -0.16 -11.24 16.83
CA GLN A 155 -0.22 -12.34 15.84
C GLN A 155 -1.63 -12.61 15.28
N ARG A 156 -2.68 -12.20 15.98
CA ARG A 156 -4.07 -12.54 15.61
C ARG A 156 -4.73 -11.55 14.67
N VAL A 157 -4.21 -10.33 14.59
CA VAL A 157 -4.74 -9.31 13.71
C VAL A 157 -4.11 -9.49 12.34
N ASP A 158 -4.92 -9.76 11.32
CA ASP A 158 -4.46 -9.81 9.94
C ASP A 158 -4.00 -8.40 9.51
N PRO A 159 -2.73 -8.21 9.11
CA PRO A 159 -2.25 -6.90 8.68
C PRO A 159 -3.00 -6.34 7.48
N SER A 160 -3.43 -7.20 6.55
CA SER A 160 -4.17 -6.77 5.36
C SER A 160 -5.55 -6.20 5.72
N ALA A 161 -6.14 -6.67 6.82
CA ALA A 161 -7.41 -6.16 7.31
C ALA A 161 -7.31 -4.73 7.87
N LEU A 162 -6.11 -4.27 8.31
CA LEU A 162 -5.92 -2.90 8.79
C LEU A 162 -6.12 -1.86 7.69
N ASP A 163 -5.93 -2.22 6.43
CA ASP A 163 -6.15 -1.33 5.30
C ASP A 163 -7.58 -0.75 5.28
N GLN A 164 -8.58 -1.56 5.67
CA GLN A 164 -9.98 -1.13 5.81
C GLN A 164 -10.18 0.00 6.86
N LEU A 165 -9.28 0.10 7.83
CA LEU A 165 -9.33 1.11 8.89
C LEU A 165 -8.60 2.40 8.51
N LEU A 166 -7.86 2.42 7.40
CA LEU A 166 -7.01 3.55 7.01
C LEU A 166 -7.65 4.47 5.97
N HIS A 167 -8.66 3.98 5.25
CA HIS A 167 -9.36 4.72 4.21
C HIS A 167 -10.81 5.04 4.60
N PRO A 168 -11.40 6.13 4.09
CA PRO A 168 -12.83 6.35 4.22
C PRO A 168 -13.60 5.16 3.64
N THR A 169 -14.62 4.68 4.34
CA THR A 169 -15.50 3.60 3.87
C THR A 169 -16.90 4.11 3.65
N LEU A 170 -17.67 3.48 2.75
CA LEU A 170 -19.08 3.82 2.57
C LEU A 170 -19.87 3.58 3.86
N ASP A 171 -20.78 4.49 4.20
CA ASP A 171 -21.73 4.29 5.28
C ASP A 171 -22.60 3.06 4.96
N PRO A 172 -22.65 2.03 5.83
CA PRO A 172 -23.50 0.85 5.62
C PRO A 172 -24.98 1.19 5.45
N LYS A 173 -25.44 2.34 5.96
CA LYS A 173 -26.84 2.79 5.88
C LYS A 173 -27.13 3.60 4.61
N ALA A 174 -26.11 3.97 3.83
CA ALA A 174 -26.31 4.77 2.62
C ALA A 174 -26.84 3.93 1.46
N GLU A 175 -27.78 4.50 0.69
CA GLU A 175 -28.31 3.88 -0.51
C GLU A 175 -27.24 3.83 -1.61
N ARG A 176 -27.10 2.68 -2.28
CA ARG A 176 -26.06 2.44 -3.30
C ARG A 176 -26.70 2.16 -4.65
N LYS A 177 -26.48 3.05 -5.62
CA LYS A 177 -26.91 2.83 -7.01
C LYS A 177 -25.72 2.41 -7.87
N ILE A 178 -25.40 1.12 -7.83
CA ILE A 178 -24.27 0.55 -8.57
C ILE A 178 -24.57 0.59 -10.07
N ILE A 179 -23.64 1.14 -10.86
CA ILE A 179 -23.75 1.26 -12.33
C ILE A 179 -22.67 0.48 -13.08
N GLY A 180 -21.64 0.00 -12.39
CA GLY A 180 -20.59 -0.83 -12.98
C GLY A 180 -19.62 -1.35 -11.93
N ARG A 181 -18.74 -2.26 -12.36
CA ARG A 181 -17.69 -2.84 -11.50
C ARG A 181 -16.36 -2.93 -12.25
N GLY A 182 -15.27 -2.72 -11.53
CA GLY A 182 -13.91 -2.94 -11.99
C GLY A 182 -13.09 -3.70 -10.95
N LEU A 183 -11.77 -3.66 -11.11
CA LEU A 183 -10.83 -4.22 -10.17
C LEU A 183 -10.62 -3.25 -8.99
N PRO A 184 -10.57 -3.76 -7.75
CA PRO A 184 -10.33 -2.96 -6.54
C PRO A 184 -8.85 -2.54 -6.45
N ALA A 185 -8.44 -1.61 -7.31
CA ALA A 185 -7.04 -1.26 -7.53
C ALA A 185 -6.40 -0.56 -6.33
N SER A 186 -7.11 0.38 -5.70
CA SER A 186 -6.64 1.05 -4.50
C SER A 186 -7.82 1.26 -3.54
N PRO A 187 -7.71 0.81 -2.29
CA PRO A 187 -8.79 0.78 -1.30
C PRO A 187 -9.38 2.16 -0.96
N GLY A 188 -10.58 2.14 -0.37
CA GLY A 188 -11.30 3.31 0.13
C GLY A 188 -12.45 3.76 -0.77
N ALA A 189 -13.25 4.69 -0.25
CA ALA A 189 -14.41 5.25 -0.93
C ALA A 189 -14.23 6.75 -1.19
N ALA A 190 -14.55 7.19 -2.40
CA ALA A 190 -14.48 8.59 -2.80
C ALA A 190 -15.69 8.99 -3.65
N SER A 191 -16.28 10.13 -3.31
CA SER A 191 -17.32 10.80 -4.09
C SER A 191 -16.81 12.11 -4.66
N GLY A 192 -17.24 12.45 -5.88
CA GLY A 192 -16.89 13.71 -6.51
C GLY A 192 -17.50 13.87 -7.90
N LYS A 193 -17.34 15.06 -8.47
CA LYS A 193 -17.75 15.37 -9.84
C LYS A 193 -16.85 14.66 -10.84
N VAL A 194 -17.43 14.07 -11.87
CA VAL A 194 -16.69 13.40 -12.94
C VAL A 194 -15.97 14.42 -13.81
N VAL A 195 -14.68 14.19 -14.04
CA VAL A 195 -13.84 14.93 -14.97
C VAL A 195 -13.06 13.94 -15.85
N PHE A 196 -12.85 14.29 -17.12
CA PHE A 196 -12.26 13.38 -18.11
C PHE A 196 -10.80 13.70 -18.48
N THR A 197 -10.25 14.79 -17.95
CA THR A 197 -8.86 15.22 -18.19
C THR A 197 -8.19 15.61 -16.87
N ALA A 198 -6.87 15.43 -16.80
CA ALA A 198 -6.08 15.79 -15.62
C ALA A 198 -6.14 17.30 -15.32
N ASP A 199 -6.07 18.14 -16.35
CA ASP A 199 -6.20 19.61 -16.20
C ASP A 199 -7.56 20.03 -15.63
N ALA A 200 -8.64 19.34 -16.04
CA ALA A 200 -9.97 19.61 -15.49
C ALA A 200 -10.05 19.19 -14.01
N ALA A 201 -9.39 18.08 -13.64
CA ALA A 201 -9.30 17.65 -12.25
C ALA A 201 -8.55 18.68 -11.39
N GLU A 202 -7.40 19.16 -11.84
CA GLU A 202 -6.63 20.19 -11.14
C GLU A 202 -7.39 21.52 -11.03
N ALA A 203 -7.97 21.99 -12.13
CA ALA A 203 -8.72 23.26 -12.15
C ALA A 203 -9.97 23.22 -11.27
N ALA A 204 -10.65 22.07 -11.19
CA ALA A 204 -11.81 21.88 -10.32
C ALA A 204 -11.40 21.74 -8.85
N ALA A 205 -10.35 20.97 -8.55
CA ALA A 205 -9.82 20.83 -7.20
C ALA A 205 -9.26 22.16 -6.66
N GLY A 206 -8.63 22.97 -7.51
CA GLY A 206 -8.16 24.32 -7.16
C GLY A 206 -9.28 25.30 -6.80
N LYS A 207 -10.53 25.01 -7.20
CA LYS A 207 -11.74 25.73 -6.77
C LYS A 207 -12.38 25.14 -5.51
N GLY A 208 -11.78 24.10 -4.92
CA GLY A 208 -12.29 23.40 -3.75
C GLY A 208 -13.32 22.31 -4.07
N GLU A 209 -13.48 21.92 -5.34
CA GLU A 209 -14.42 20.86 -5.70
C GLU A 209 -13.81 19.47 -5.54
N SER A 210 -14.59 18.52 -5.01
CA SER A 210 -14.19 17.09 -5.00
C SER A 210 -14.46 16.47 -6.37
N VAL A 211 -13.46 15.83 -6.97
CA VAL A 211 -13.56 15.27 -8.33
C VAL A 211 -13.13 13.81 -8.41
N ILE A 212 -13.72 13.07 -9.35
CA ILE A 212 -13.32 11.73 -9.75
C ILE A 212 -12.75 11.81 -11.16
N LEU A 213 -11.47 11.47 -11.31
CA LEU A 213 -10.80 11.44 -12.61
C LEU A 213 -11.18 10.14 -13.32
N VAL A 214 -11.87 10.27 -14.45
CA VAL A 214 -12.36 9.14 -15.26
C VAL A 214 -11.57 9.11 -16.57
N ARG A 215 -10.80 8.06 -16.79
CA ARG A 215 -9.91 7.90 -17.95
C ARG A 215 -10.05 6.50 -18.55
N ILE A 216 -9.68 6.33 -19.81
CA ILE A 216 -9.52 4.99 -20.39
C ILE A 216 -8.33 4.31 -19.72
N GLU A 217 -7.22 5.03 -19.69
CA GLU A 217 -5.97 4.71 -18.99
C GLU A 217 -5.31 6.03 -18.57
N THR A 218 -4.41 5.98 -17.58
CA THR A 218 -3.63 7.15 -17.14
C THR A 218 -2.19 7.04 -17.59
N SER A 219 -1.53 8.15 -17.89
CA SER A 219 -0.09 8.25 -18.15
C SER A 219 0.62 9.11 -17.09
N PRO A 220 1.97 9.19 -17.09
CA PRO A 220 2.71 10.10 -16.21
C PRO A 220 2.28 11.57 -16.35
N GLU A 221 1.75 11.97 -17.50
CA GLU A 221 1.22 13.31 -17.72
C GLU A 221 -0.09 13.56 -16.97
N ASP A 222 -0.80 12.53 -16.52
CA ASP A 222 -2.04 12.67 -15.76
C ASP A 222 -1.78 12.84 -14.24
N ILE A 223 -0.53 12.78 -13.76
CA ILE A 223 -0.18 12.75 -12.33
C ILE A 223 -0.73 13.94 -11.55
N HIS A 224 -0.68 15.17 -12.10
CA HIS A 224 -1.21 16.36 -11.42
C HIS A 224 -2.72 16.24 -11.18
N GLY A 225 -3.45 15.77 -12.20
CA GLY A 225 -4.89 15.51 -12.09
C GLY A 225 -5.23 14.35 -11.17
N MET A 226 -4.42 13.29 -11.18
CA MET A 226 -4.58 12.14 -10.26
C MET A 226 -4.38 12.55 -8.81
N HIS A 227 -3.39 13.39 -8.53
CA HIS A 227 -3.14 13.92 -7.20
C HIS A 227 -4.26 14.86 -6.72
N ALA A 228 -4.79 15.68 -7.64
CA ALA A 228 -5.91 16.59 -7.38
C ALA A 228 -7.23 15.84 -7.13
N ALA A 229 -7.45 14.71 -7.79
CA ALA A 229 -8.67 13.93 -7.68
C ALA A 229 -8.85 13.25 -6.31
N ARG A 230 -10.11 13.09 -5.88
CA ARG A 230 -10.47 12.30 -4.69
C ARG A 230 -10.43 10.81 -4.95
N GLY A 231 -10.64 10.39 -6.20
CA GLY A 231 -10.54 9.01 -6.63
C GLY A 231 -10.34 8.91 -8.15
N ILE A 232 -9.88 7.75 -8.60
CA ILE A 232 -9.51 7.50 -10.01
C ILE A 232 -10.28 6.29 -10.52
N LEU A 233 -10.91 6.43 -11.69
CA LEU A 233 -11.63 5.36 -12.36
C LEU A 233 -11.05 5.16 -13.76
N THR A 234 -10.60 3.94 -14.06
CA THR A 234 -10.15 3.58 -15.41
C THR A 234 -10.93 2.43 -16.01
N THR A 235 -11.21 2.51 -17.32
CA THR A 235 -11.88 1.41 -18.04
C THR A 235 -10.91 0.30 -18.40
N CYS A 236 -9.62 0.62 -18.54
CA CYS A 236 -8.53 -0.30 -18.82
C CYS A 236 -7.53 -0.32 -17.65
N GLY A 237 -6.65 -1.31 -17.64
CA GLY A 237 -5.57 -1.43 -16.66
C GLY A 237 -5.87 -2.39 -15.49
N GLY A 238 -4.90 -3.25 -15.19
CA GLY A 238 -4.96 -4.19 -14.08
C GLY A 238 -4.57 -3.58 -12.73
N MET A 239 -4.48 -4.44 -11.71
CA MET A 239 -4.03 -4.08 -10.36
C MET A 239 -2.64 -3.45 -10.32
N THR A 240 -1.80 -3.62 -11.33
CA THR A 240 -0.43 -3.08 -11.43
C THR A 240 -0.30 -1.94 -12.43
N SER A 241 -1.40 -1.46 -13.01
CA SER A 241 -1.40 -0.34 -13.96
C SER A 241 -0.91 0.97 -13.34
N HIS A 242 -0.46 1.91 -14.18
CA HIS A 242 -0.05 3.26 -13.74
C HIS A 242 -1.07 3.88 -12.78
N ALA A 243 -2.37 3.82 -13.12
CA ALA A 243 -3.46 4.30 -12.28
C ALA A 243 -3.46 3.64 -10.90
N ALA A 244 -3.41 2.31 -10.86
CA ALA A 244 -3.47 1.53 -9.62
C ALA A 244 -2.26 1.80 -8.71
N VAL A 245 -1.05 1.86 -9.28
CA VAL A 245 0.20 2.04 -8.54
C VAL A 245 0.28 3.44 -7.95
N VAL A 246 0.01 4.46 -8.76
CA VAL A 246 0.05 5.86 -8.33
C VAL A 246 -1.06 6.12 -7.31
N ALA A 247 -2.27 5.61 -7.54
CA ALA A 247 -3.37 5.75 -6.59
C ALA A 247 -3.09 5.09 -5.24
N ARG A 248 -2.53 3.87 -5.22
CA ARG A 248 -2.10 3.21 -3.98
C ARG A 248 -0.96 3.96 -3.28
N GLY A 249 -0.01 4.49 -4.06
CA GLY A 249 1.04 5.34 -3.54
C GLY A 249 0.49 6.56 -2.79
N MET A 250 -0.53 7.19 -3.36
CA MET A 250 -1.20 8.38 -2.81
C MET A 250 -2.31 8.07 -1.78
N GLY A 251 -2.67 6.79 -1.57
CA GLY A 251 -3.84 6.40 -0.76
C GLY A 251 -5.16 6.95 -1.29
N ARG A 252 -5.29 7.05 -2.62
CA ARG A 252 -6.53 7.47 -3.28
C ARG A 252 -7.33 6.23 -3.70
N PRO A 253 -8.64 6.20 -3.45
CA PRO A 253 -9.53 5.18 -4.01
C PRO A 253 -9.36 5.06 -5.52
N CYS A 254 -9.14 3.84 -6.01
CA CYS A 254 -9.04 3.57 -7.43
C CYS A 254 -9.76 2.29 -7.80
N VAL A 255 -10.59 2.39 -8.84
CA VAL A 255 -11.19 1.25 -9.52
C VAL A 255 -10.59 1.23 -10.93
N SER A 256 -9.83 0.20 -11.27
CA SER A 256 -9.21 0.07 -12.57
C SER A 256 -9.86 -1.04 -13.40
N GLY A 257 -9.68 -1.03 -14.72
CA GLY A 257 -10.16 -2.13 -15.57
C GLY A 257 -11.68 -2.33 -15.54
N ALA A 258 -12.45 -1.26 -15.32
CA ALA A 258 -13.92 -1.31 -15.39
C ALA A 258 -14.38 -1.38 -16.86
N GLY A 259 -14.10 -2.51 -17.52
CA GLY A 259 -14.28 -2.70 -18.97
C GLY A 259 -15.73 -2.65 -19.45
N GLU A 260 -16.70 -2.71 -18.54
CA GLU A 260 -18.13 -2.51 -18.84
C GLU A 260 -18.49 -1.03 -19.08
N LEU A 261 -17.61 -0.11 -18.67
CA LEU A 261 -17.77 1.31 -18.84
C LEU A 261 -17.13 1.76 -20.16
N ARG A 262 -17.80 2.63 -20.90
CA ARG A 262 -17.28 3.22 -22.14
C ARG A 262 -17.18 4.74 -22.03
N ILE A 263 -16.00 5.29 -22.29
CA ILE A 263 -15.75 6.74 -22.26
C ILE A 263 -15.76 7.30 -23.68
N ASP A 264 -16.43 8.43 -23.88
CA ASP A 264 -16.40 9.25 -25.09
C ASP A 264 -15.86 10.63 -24.73
N TYR A 265 -14.56 10.86 -24.99
CA TYR A 265 -13.89 12.12 -24.66
C TYR A 265 -14.42 13.32 -25.45
N THR A 266 -14.87 13.09 -26.69
CA THR A 266 -15.39 14.16 -27.56
C THR A 266 -16.69 14.72 -27.01
N LYS A 267 -17.56 13.85 -26.50
CA LYS A 267 -18.83 14.25 -25.87
C LYS A 267 -18.70 14.51 -24.37
N LYS A 268 -17.58 14.11 -23.77
CA LYS A 268 -17.34 14.12 -22.33
C LYS A 268 -18.43 13.36 -21.57
N LEU A 269 -18.64 12.12 -22.00
CA LEU A 269 -19.65 11.20 -21.47
C LEU A 269 -19.03 9.86 -21.10
N MET A 270 -19.51 9.26 -20.02
CA MET A 270 -19.28 7.86 -19.66
C MET A 270 -20.60 7.09 -19.75
N TYR A 271 -20.56 5.94 -20.41
CA TYR A 271 -21.69 5.03 -20.56
C TYR A 271 -21.49 3.80 -19.68
N ALA A 272 -22.52 3.44 -18.91
CA ALA A 272 -22.54 2.30 -18.00
C ALA A 272 -23.88 1.54 -18.20
N GLY A 273 -23.90 0.62 -19.17
CA GLY A 273 -25.16 0.03 -19.65
C GLY A 273 -26.13 1.09 -20.18
N GLU A 274 -27.30 1.22 -19.55
CA GLU A 274 -28.31 2.25 -19.88
C GLU A 274 -28.04 3.61 -19.21
N ALA A 275 -27.15 3.67 -18.21
CA ALA A 275 -26.82 4.91 -17.51
C ALA A 275 -25.80 5.74 -18.31
N VAL A 276 -26.03 7.05 -18.35
CA VAL A 276 -25.13 8.03 -18.98
C VAL A 276 -24.70 9.04 -17.91
N VAL A 277 -23.39 9.15 -17.68
CA VAL A 277 -22.78 10.06 -16.73
C VAL A 277 -22.04 11.15 -17.51
N LYS A 278 -22.33 12.42 -17.21
CA LYS A 278 -21.74 13.59 -17.87
C LYS A 278 -20.61 14.17 -17.04
N GLU A 279 -19.75 14.96 -17.69
CA GLU A 279 -18.79 15.78 -16.95
C GLU A 279 -19.53 16.70 -15.97
N GLY A 280 -19.06 16.73 -14.72
CA GLY A 280 -19.69 17.47 -13.62
C GLY A 280 -20.74 16.68 -12.83
N ASP A 281 -21.25 15.55 -13.34
CA ASP A 281 -22.15 14.70 -12.57
C ASP A 281 -21.40 14.06 -11.40
N THR A 282 -22.09 13.82 -10.29
CA THR A 282 -21.47 13.22 -9.11
C THR A 282 -21.45 11.70 -9.23
N LEU A 283 -20.29 11.13 -8.95
CA LEU A 283 -20.02 9.71 -8.96
C LEU A 283 -19.32 9.32 -7.66
N THR A 284 -19.62 8.13 -7.15
CA THR A 284 -18.89 7.51 -6.05
C THR A 284 -18.21 6.24 -6.52
N ILE A 285 -16.96 6.03 -6.12
CA ILE A 285 -16.25 4.77 -6.34
C ILE A 285 -15.85 4.18 -4.99
N ASP A 286 -15.90 2.85 -4.90
CA ASP A 286 -15.34 2.09 -3.80
C ASP A 286 -14.24 1.18 -4.32
N GLY A 287 -13.01 1.61 -4.07
CA GLY A 287 -11.80 0.92 -4.50
C GLY A 287 -11.46 -0.33 -3.68
N ALA A 288 -12.22 -0.63 -2.60
CA ALA A 288 -12.09 -1.91 -1.89
C ALA A 288 -12.95 -3.02 -2.53
N SER A 289 -14.15 -2.69 -3.02
CA SER A 289 -15.07 -3.65 -3.64
C SER A 289 -15.06 -3.63 -5.18
N GLY A 290 -14.41 -2.61 -5.76
CA GLY A 290 -14.39 -2.35 -7.19
C GLY A 290 -15.69 -1.75 -7.73
N GLU A 291 -16.60 -1.30 -6.86
CA GLU A 291 -17.94 -0.84 -7.24
C GLU A 291 -17.94 0.64 -7.67
N VAL A 292 -18.70 0.94 -8.73
CA VAL A 292 -18.92 2.29 -9.25
C VAL A 292 -20.39 2.64 -9.09
N MET A 293 -20.69 3.77 -8.45
CA MET A 293 -22.03 4.15 -8.01
C MET A 293 -22.40 5.54 -8.51
N LEU A 294 -23.65 5.69 -8.95
CA LEU A 294 -24.18 6.98 -9.38
C LEU A 294 -24.57 7.84 -8.19
N GLY A 295 -24.15 9.11 -8.18
CA GLY A 295 -24.43 10.06 -7.10
C GLY A 295 -23.40 10.04 -5.98
N GLU A 296 -23.64 10.88 -4.97
CA GLU A 296 -22.85 10.93 -3.73
C GLU A 296 -23.35 9.86 -2.77
N VAL A 297 -22.44 9.05 -2.24
CA VAL A 297 -22.73 8.06 -1.19
C VAL A 297 -21.95 8.49 0.05
N ALA A 298 -22.64 8.62 1.18
CA ALA A 298 -22.02 9.07 2.42
C ALA A 298 -20.85 8.15 2.82
N THR A 299 -19.75 8.75 3.26
CA THR A 299 -18.57 8.04 3.74
C THR A 299 -18.35 8.32 5.22
N ILE A 300 -17.77 7.34 5.92
CA ILE A 300 -17.36 7.43 7.32
C ILE A 300 -15.84 7.36 7.34
N GLN A 301 -15.21 8.32 8.02
CA GLN A 301 -13.77 8.27 8.25
C GLN A 301 -13.50 7.46 9.52
N PRO A 302 -12.72 6.37 9.44
CA PRO A 302 -12.38 5.59 10.63
C PRO A 302 -11.58 6.42 11.63
N GLN A 303 -11.87 6.28 12.92
CA GLN A 303 -11.05 6.87 13.97
C GLN A 303 -9.89 5.92 14.31
N LEU A 304 -8.67 6.34 13.99
CA LEU A 304 -7.42 5.63 14.32
C LEU A 304 -6.98 5.96 15.75
N SER A 305 -7.82 5.65 16.72
CA SER A 305 -7.58 5.93 18.15
C SER A 305 -8.08 4.78 19.04
N GLY A 306 -7.67 4.79 20.31
CA GLY A 306 -8.03 3.74 21.27
C GLY A 306 -7.29 2.44 20.97
N ASP A 307 -8.03 1.36 20.78
CA ASP A 307 -7.49 0.00 20.63
C ASP A 307 -6.46 -0.10 19.49
N PHE A 308 -6.60 0.70 18.42
CA PHE A 308 -5.62 0.72 17.32
C PHE A 308 -4.25 1.21 17.78
N ALA A 309 -4.21 2.34 18.51
CA ALA A 309 -2.96 2.92 18.97
C ALA A 309 -2.25 1.97 19.96
N GLU A 310 -3.01 1.31 20.83
CA GLU A 310 -2.48 0.35 21.81
C GLU A 310 -1.87 -0.88 21.14
N LEU A 311 -2.56 -1.48 20.15
CA LEU A 311 -1.98 -2.58 19.35
C LEU A 311 -0.70 -2.14 18.62
N MET A 312 -0.71 -0.94 18.04
CA MET A 312 0.43 -0.41 17.29
C MET A 312 1.64 -0.09 18.19
N GLU A 313 1.41 0.26 19.45
CA GLU A 313 2.45 0.42 20.47
C GLU A 313 3.09 -0.93 20.83
N TRP A 314 2.27 -1.98 21.03
CA TRP A 314 2.77 -3.34 21.23
C TRP A 314 3.58 -3.83 20.02
N ALA A 315 3.07 -3.60 18.81
CA ALA A 315 3.77 -3.95 17.58
C ALA A 315 5.15 -3.26 17.49
N ASP A 316 5.23 -1.98 17.84
CA ASP A 316 6.49 -1.24 17.86
C ASP A 316 7.47 -1.74 18.91
N GLY A 317 6.99 -2.15 20.09
CA GLY A 317 7.82 -2.75 21.13
C GLY A 317 8.39 -4.12 20.76
N ILE A 318 7.75 -4.83 19.83
CA ILE A 318 8.12 -6.20 19.42
C ILE A 318 8.98 -6.22 18.15
N ARG A 319 8.70 -5.36 17.17
CA ARG A 319 9.39 -5.38 15.88
C ARG A 319 10.87 -5.02 16.03
N THR A 320 11.71 -5.65 15.22
CA THR A 320 13.15 -5.33 15.14
C THR A 320 13.49 -4.51 13.91
N MET A 321 12.83 -4.77 12.78
CA MET A 321 12.98 -3.97 11.57
C MET A 321 12.36 -2.60 11.74
N LYS A 322 13.03 -1.59 11.17
CA LYS A 322 12.47 -0.25 11.07
C LYS A 322 11.45 -0.18 9.93
N VAL A 323 10.47 0.70 10.08
CA VAL A 323 9.49 0.95 9.01
C VAL A 323 9.62 2.40 8.56
N ARG A 324 10.08 2.56 7.32
CA ARG A 324 10.18 3.86 6.63
C ARG A 324 9.04 4.01 5.64
N THR A 325 8.94 5.18 5.03
CA THR A 325 7.94 5.48 4.00
C THR A 325 8.57 5.80 2.65
N ASN A 326 7.85 5.52 1.58
CA ASN A 326 8.06 6.08 0.26
C ASN A 326 7.21 7.35 0.23
N ALA A 327 7.85 8.52 0.27
CA ALA A 327 7.16 9.80 0.33
C ALA A 327 8.01 10.87 -0.35
N GLU A 328 7.34 11.70 -1.13
CA GLU A 328 7.96 12.66 -2.04
C GLU A 328 7.38 14.05 -1.86
N THR A 329 6.09 14.11 -1.49
CA THR A 329 5.42 15.36 -1.17
C THR A 329 5.40 15.63 0.35
N PRO A 330 5.30 16.91 0.75
CA PRO A 330 5.07 17.28 2.14
C PRO A 330 3.82 16.66 2.77
N ALA A 331 2.75 16.47 1.98
CA ALA A 331 1.51 15.86 2.45
C ALA A 331 1.73 14.38 2.82
N ASP A 332 2.41 13.64 1.94
CA ASP A 332 2.74 12.23 2.15
C ASP A 332 3.66 12.05 3.37
N ALA A 333 4.69 12.90 3.50
CA ALA A 333 5.62 12.85 4.62
C ALA A 333 4.91 13.11 5.97
N ARG A 334 3.99 14.08 6.03
CA ARG A 334 3.18 14.35 7.24
C ARG A 334 2.26 13.18 7.58
N ALA A 335 1.60 12.59 6.58
CA ALA A 335 0.74 11.42 6.77
C ALA A 335 1.55 10.23 7.29
N ALA A 336 2.66 9.90 6.63
CA ALA A 336 3.53 8.80 7.02
C ALA A 336 4.09 8.96 8.44
N ARG A 337 4.54 10.18 8.80
CA ARG A 337 5.03 10.46 10.15
C ARG A 337 3.94 10.27 11.20
N LYS A 338 2.68 10.66 10.90
CA LYS A 338 1.52 10.42 11.77
C LYS A 338 1.23 8.92 11.94
N PHE A 339 1.47 8.11 10.91
CA PHE A 339 1.34 6.65 10.97
C PHE A 339 2.54 5.93 11.63
N GLY A 340 3.55 6.67 12.08
CA GLY A 340 4.71 6.14 12.81
C GLY A 340 5.89 5.74 11.92
N ALA A 341 6.01 6.30 10.72
CA ALA A 341 7.18 6.07 9.87
C ALA A 341 8.46 6.66 10.50
N GLU A 342 9.54 5.88 10.51
CA GLU A 342 10.83 6.18 11.13
C GLU A 342 11.85 6.79 10.14
N GLY A 343 11.34 7.45 9.09
CA GLY A 343 12.14 8.05 8.02
C GLY A 343 11.53 7.80 6.65
N ILE A 344 12.16 8.36 5.61
CA ILE A 344 11.79 8.13 4.21
C ILE A 344 12.81 7.16 3.61
N GLY A 345 12.40 5.98 3.16
CA GLY A 345 13.30 5.02 2.50
C GLY A 345 13.37 5.21 0.98
N LEU A 346 12.45 5.97 0.40
CA LEU A 346 12.48 6.38 -1.01
C LEU A 346 11.74 7.70 -1.22
N CYS A 347 12.49 8.76 -1.54
CA CYS A 347 11.99 10.00 -2.14
C CYS A 347 12.44 10.03 -3.60
N ARG A 348 11.52 9.82 -4.53
CA ARG A 348 11.74 9.99 -5.97
C ARG A 348 11.77 11.46 -6.34
N THR A 349 12.85 11.87 -7.02
CA THR A 349 13.01 13.27 -7.43
C THR A 349 12.27 13.60 -8.72
N GLU A 350 11.94 12.57 -9.51
CA GLU A 350 11.18 12.67 -10.76
C GLU A 350 9.88 13.45 -10.60
N HIS A 351 9.11 13.14 -9.56
CA HIS A 351 7.80 13.75 -9.38
C HIS A 351 7.87 15.23 -9.00
N MET A 352 9.03 15.67 -8.47
CA MET A 352 9.31 17.09 -8.21
C MET A 352 9.56 17.89 -9.49
N PHE A 353 9.57 17.26 -10.67
CA PHE A 353 9.81 17.89 -11.96
C PHE A 353 8.56 18.05 -12.82
N PHE A 354 7.44 17.40 -12.48
CA PHE A 354 6.23 17.39 -13.30
C PHE A 354 5.32 18.62 -13.13
N ASP A 355 5.53 19.47 -12.12
CA ASP A 355 4.78 20.74 -12.00
C ASP A 355 4.94 21.59 -13.28
N ALA A 356 3.86 22.28 -13.68
CA ALA A 356 3.77 23.01 -14.96
C ALA A 356 4.93 24.00 -15.21
N ASP A 357 5.42 24.71 -14.19
CA ASP A 357 6.53 25.64 -14.33
C ASP A 357 7.90 24.93 -14.41
N ARG A 358 8.00 23.74 -13.81
CA ARG A 358 9.25 22.97 -13.68
C ARG A 358 9.51 22.14 -14.93
N ILE A 359 8.45 21.54 -15.48
CA ILE A 359 8.54 20.70 -16.67
C ILE A 359 9.10 21.50 -17.86
N VAL A 360 8.83 22.80 -17.94
CA VAL A 360 9.40 23.70 -18.95
C VAL A 360 10.93 23.79 -18.81
N ALA A 361 11.44 24.02 -17.60
CA ALA A 361 12.88 24.10 -17.36
C ALA A 361 13.60 22.75 -17.60
N VAL A 362 12.94 21.63 -17.30
CA VAL A 362 13.45 20.29 -17.61
C VAL A 362 13.49 20.04 -19.11
N ARG A 363 12.45 20.44 -19.84
CA ARG A 363 12.42 20.35 -21.30
C ARG A 363 13.50 21.22 -21.94
N GLU A 364 13.73 22.45 -21.44
CA GLU A 364 14.86 23.28 -21.87
C GLU A 364 16.22 22.57 -21.66
N MET A 365 16.40 21.89 -20.53
CA MET A 365 17.60 21.08 -20.26
C MET A 365 17.75 19.94 -21.29
N ILE A 366 16.67 19.22 -21.60
CA ILE A 366 16.69 18.09 -22.56
C ILE A 366 17.03 18.56 -23.98
N MET A 367 16.56 19.75 -24.34
CA MET A 367 16.79 20.38 -25.65
C MET A 367 18.20 20.97 -25.81
N ALA A 368 18.90 21.24 -24.71
CA ALA A 368 20.22 21.85 -24.76
C ALA A 368 21.28 20.89 -25.33
N SER A 369 21.90 21.30 -26.45
CA SER A 369 22.94 20.55 -27.15
C SER A 369 24.32 20.63 -26.49
N THR A 370 24.52 21.53 -25.53
CA THR A 370 25.80 21.76 -24.83
C THR A 370 25.64 21.67 -23.32
N GLU A 371 26.71 21.27 -22.63
CA GLU A 371 26.76 21.27 -21.15
C GLU A 371 26.41 22.66 -20.58
N LYS A 372 26.95 23.73 -21.19
CA LYS A 372 26.66 25.10 -20.76
C LYS A 372 25.17 25.43 -20.84
N GLY A 373 24.49 24.99 -21.92
CA GLY A 373 23.04 25.14 -22.05
C GLY A 373 22.27 24.36 -20.98
N ARG A 374 22.67 23.11 -20.71
CA ARG A 374 22.06 22.27 -19.68
C ARG A 374 22.20 22.89 -18.29
N ARG A 375 23.39 23.40 -17.94
CA ARG A 375 23.63 24.08 -16.65
C ARG A 375 22.77 25.33 -16.46
N LEU A 376 22.49 26.09 -17.53
CA LEU A 376 21.60 27.25 -17.45
C LEU A 376 20.15 26.84 -17.12
N ALA A 377 19.66 25.77 -17.74
CA ALA A 377 18.33 25.23 -17.45
C ALA A 377 18.27 24.64 -16.03
N LEU A 378 19.28 23.86 -15.63
CA LEU A 378 19.42 23.29 -14.30
C LEU A 378 19.47 24.36 -13.20
N ALA A 379 20.07 25.53 -13.45
CA ALA A 379 20.08 26.65 -12.51
C ALA A 379 18.67 27.21 -12.22
N LYS A 380 17.71 27.06 -13.14
CA LYS A 380 16.31 27.42 -12.91
C LYS A 380 15.59 26.39 -12.01
N ILE A 381 15.97 25.12 -12.14
CA ILE A 381 15.38 23.99 -11.39
C ILE A 381 15.88 23.96 -9.94
N LEU A 382 17.17 24.25 -9.73
CA LEU A 382 17.83 24.23 -8.42
C LEU A 382 17.02 24.89 -7.28
N PRO A 383 16.58 26.16 -7.37
CA PRO A 383 15.84 26.80 -6.28
C PRO A 383 14.47 26.16 -6.02
N MET A 384 13.83 25.59 -7.04
CA MET A 384 12.53 24.92 -6.91
C MET A 384 12.69 23.61 -6.14
N GLN A 385 13.66 22.78 -6.55
CA GLN A 385 13.94 21.50 -5.91
C GLN A 385 14.46 21.69 -4.47
N ARG A 386 15.32 22.71 -4.24
CA ARG A 386 15.79 23.06 -2.89
C ARG A 386 14.63 23.38 -1.96
N LYS A 387 13.63 24.14 -2.43
CA LYS A 387 12.45 24.50 -1.63
C LYS A 387 11.67 23.26 -1.18
N ASP A 388 11.46 22.29 -2.07
CA ASP A 388 10.75 21.06 -1.72
C ASP A 388 11.50 20.26 -0.65
N PHE A 389 12.84 20.16 -0.79
CA PHE A 389 13.66 19.49 0.20
C PHE A 389 13.67 20.20 1.54
N VAL A 390 13.67 21.55 1.58
CA VAL A 390 13.56 22.30 2.84
C VAL A 390 12.27 21.93 3.58
N GLU A 391 11.12 21.94 2.89
CA GLU A 391 9.85 21.57 3.51
C GLU A 391 9.86 20.09 3.96
N LEU A 392 10.37 19.19 3.12
CA LEU A 392 10.47 17.77 3.43
C LEU A 392 11.35 17.50 4.66
N PHE A 393 12.51 18.18 4.77
CA PHE A 393 13.45 18.01 5.87
C PHE A 393 12.94 18.61 7.17
N GLN A 394 12.20 19.72 7.13
CA GLN A 394 11.50 20.24 8.30
C GLN A 394 10.48 19.23 8.84
N ILE A 395 9.72 18.59 7.94
CA ILE A 395 8.73 17.57 8.32
C ILE A 395 9.37 16.31 8.87
N MET A 396 10.54 15.92 8.36
CA MET A 396 11.23 14.68 8.76
C MET A 396 12.38 14.90 9.75
N LYS A 397 12.46 16.08 10.38
CA LYS A 397 13.52 16.45 11.32
C LYS A 397 13.84 15.34 12.33
N GLY A 398 15.13 15.01 12.47
CA GLY A 398 15.64 13.95 13.34
C GLY A 398 15.53 12.53 12.76
N LEU A 399 14.98 12.35 11.56
CA LEU A 399 14.83 11.06 10.88
C LEU A 399 15.69 11.00 9.61
N PRO A 400 16.08 9.81 9.14
CA PRO A 400 16.83 9.65 7.91
C PRO A 400 15.91 9.79 6.68
N VAL A 401 16.39 10.47 5.64
CA VAL A 401 15.65 10.68 4.39
C VAL A 401 16.50 10.21 3.21
N THR A 402 16.08 9.11 2.57
CA THR A 402 16.70 8.54 1.38
C THR A 402 16.12 9.15 0.12
N ILE A 403 16.98 9.81 -0.66
CA ILE A 403 16.61 10.55 -1.86
C ILE A 403 17.23 9.84 -3.05
N ARG A 404 16.38 9.38 -3.97
CA ARG A 404 16.81 8.77 -5.22
C ARG A 404 17.02 9.86 -6.26
N LEU A 405 18.22 9.89 -6.82
CA LEU A 405 18.55 10.79 -7.92
C LEU A 405 17.76 10.41 -9.18
N LEU A 406 17.79 11.28 -10.19
CA LEU A 406 16.96 11.16 -11.39
C LEU A 406 17.12 9.78 -12.04
N ASP A 407 16.00 9.08 -12.20
CA ASP A 407 15.91 7.71 -12.68
C ASP A 407 15.35 7.54 -14.11
N PRO A 408 14.24 8.19 -14.55
CA PRO A 408 13.59 7.90 -15.81
C PRO A 408 14.41 8.42 -17.00
N PRO A 409 14.24 7.80 -18.18
CA PRO A 409 14.84 8.29 -19.40
C PRO A 409 14.24 9.65 -19.80
N LEU A 410 15.04 10.46 -20.49
CA LEU A 410 14.66 11.84 -20.82
C LEU A 410 13.43 11.95 -21.72
N HIS A 411 13.08 10.91 -22.48
CA HIS A 411 11.91 10.95 -23.36
C HIS A 411 10.57 10.96 -22.61
N GLU A 412 10.52 10.52 -21.34
CA GLU A 412 9.31 10.59 -20.51
C GLU A 412 8.91 12.03 -20.17
N PHE A 413 9.84 12.99 -20.25
CA PHE A 413 9.55 14.41 -20.02
C PHE A 413 9.19 15.16 -21.31
N LEU A 414 9.29 14.51 -22.48
CA LEU A 414 9.01 15.11 -23.77
C LEU A 414 7.57 14.84 -24.19
N PRO A 415 6.90 15.82 -24.82
CA PRO A 415 5.55 15.65 -25.32
C PRO A 415 5.47 14.55 -26.39
N HIS A 416 4.35 13.84 -26.46
CA HIS A 416 4.15 12.71 -27.34
C HIS A 416 3.27 13.04 -28.56
N THR A 417 2.37 14.02 -28.43
CA THR A 417 1.48 14.42 -29.53
C THR A 417 1.96 15.67 -30.26
N ASP A 418 1.58 15.81 -31.54
CA ASP A 418 1.95 16.99 -32.34
C ASP A 418 1.38 18.30 -31.76
N GLU A 419 0.23 18.22 -31.10
CA GLU A 419 -0.44 19.35 -30.48
C GLU A 419 0.28 19.80 -29.19
N GLU A 420 0.74 18.83 -28.39
CA GLU A 420 1.61 19.10 -27.23
C GLU A 420 2.97 19.65 -27.67
N ILE A 421 3.60 19.05 -28.69
CA ILE A 421 4.87 19.54 -29.24
C ILE A 421 4.75 21.01 -29.63
N ALA A 422 3.68 21.40 -30.33
CA ALA A 422 3.45 22.80 -30.71
C ALA A 422 3.28 23.73 -29.50
N THR A 423 2.55 23.27 -28.48
CA THR A 423 2.30 24.02 -27.23
C THR A 423 3.58 24.21 -26.43
N VAL A 424 4.36 23.15 -26.27
CA VAL A 424 5.63 23.13 -25.54
C VAL A 424 6.68 23.95 -26.27
N ALA A 425 6.77 23.83 -27.59
CA ALA A 425 7.68 24.62 -28.41
C ALA A 425 7.43 26.13 -28.23
N LYS A 426 6.16 26.54 -28.24
CA LYS A 426 5.75 27.93 -28.00
C LYS A 426 6.10 28.41 -26.58
N ALA A 427 5.88 27.57 -25.55
CA ALA A 427 6.14 27.92 -24.16
C ALA A 427 7.64 28.02 -23.83
N ALA A 428 8.45 27.09 -24.36
CA ALA A 428 9.90 27.06 -24.15
C ALA A 428 10.69 27.95 -25.13
N GLY A 429 10.02 28.56 -26.10
CA GLY A 429 10.67 29.39 -27.13
C GLY A 429 11.60 28.60 -28.05
N VAL A 430 11.33 27.30 -28.24
CA VAL A 430 12.11 26.40 -29.10
C VAL A 430 11.36 26.08 -30.38
N ASP A 431 12.08 25.71 -31.43
CA ASP A 431 11.46 25.26 -32.69
C ASP A 431 10.74 23.92 -32.52
N ALA A 432 9.49 23.84 -32.98
CA ALA A 432 8.65 22.65 -32.83
C ALA A 432 9.21 21.44 -33.59
N GLU A 433 9.84 21.67 -34.75
CA GLU A 433 10.46 20.61 -35.52
C GLU A 433 11.74 20.11 -34.85
N ALA A 434 12.56 21.01 -34.28
CA ALA A 434 13.69 20.61 -33.45
C ALA A 434 13.27 19.77 -32.23
N LEU A 435 12.16 20.14 -31.56
CA LEU A 435 11.60 19.38 -30.43
C LEU A 435 11.14 17.98 -30.88
N ARG A 436 10.44 17.90 -32.02
CA ARG A 436 10.02 16.61 -32.61
C ARG A 436 11.22 15.73 -32.94
N GLN A 437 12.26 16.28 -33.58
CA GLN A 437 13.48 15.54 -33.89
C GLN A 437 14.18 15.04 -32.63
N ARG A 438 14.21 15.86 -31.57
CA ARG A 438 14.81 15.47 -30.30
C ARG A 438 14.03 14.35 -29.62
N ALA A 439 12.69 14.41 -29.63
CA ALA A 439 11.83 13.36 -29.11
C ALA A 439 12.05 12.03 -29.85
N VAL A 440 12.17 12.07 -31.18
CA VAL A 440 12.49 10.88 -31.99
C VAL A 440 13.89 10.34 -31.68
N GLN A 441 14.89 11.20 -31.49
CA GLN A 441 16.26 10.78 -31.14
C GLN A 441 16.35 10.09 -29.77
N LEU A 442 15.55 10.55 -28.80
CA LEU A 442 15.54 10.02 -27.44
C LEU A 442 14.58 8.85 -27.26
N LYS A 443 13.79 8.53 -28.29
CA LYS A 443 12.87 7.40 -28.27
C LYS A 443 13.66 6.09 -28.22
N GLU A 444 13.35 5.28 -27.23
CA GLU A 444 13.96 3.96 -27.04
C GLU A 444 12.93 2.86 -27.28
N SER A 445 13.38 1.69 -27.75
CA SER A 445 12.49 0.53 -27.95
C SER A 445 12.06 -0.09 -26.63
N ASN A 446 12.93 -0.07 -25.61
CA ASN A 446 12.67 -0.61 -24.27
C ASN A 446 13.14 0.41 -23.20
N PRO A 447 12.34 1.45 -22.92
CA PRO A 447 12.69 2.52 -21.97
C PRO A 447 13.19 2.04 -20.59
N MET A 448 12.59 0.96 -20.07
CA MET A 448 12.96 0.34 -18.81
C MET A 448 14.46 -0.01 -18.73
N LEU A 449 15.07 -0.44 -19.84
CA LEU A 449 16.48 -0.88 -19.88
C LEU A 449 17.40 0.13 -20.57
N GLY A 450 16.91 1.34 -20.85
CA GLY A 450 17.56 2.34 -21.70
C GLY A 450 18.55 3.27 -20.99
N HIS A 451 18.68 4.48 -21.53
CA HIS A 451 19.57 5.55 -21.06
C HIS A 451 18.93 6.33 -19.91
N ARG A 452 18.95 5.70 -18.74
CA ARG A 452 18.28 6.18 -17.53
C ARG A 452 19.15 5.97 -16.28
N GLY A 453 18.71 6.44 -15.12
CA GLY A 453 19.38 6.26 -13.82
C GLY A 453 20.86 6.66 -13.82
N CYS A 454 21.73 5.84 -13.22
CA CYS A 454 23.17 6.13 -13.16
C CYS A 454 23.81 6.37 -14.53
N ARG A 455 23.30 5.74 -15.61
CA ARG A 455 23.84 5.88 -16.97
C ARG A 455 23.65 7.31 -17.50
N LEU A 456 22.48 7.87 -17.18
CA LEU A 456 22.17 9.26 -17.47
C LEU A 456 23.05 10.20 -16.65
N GLY A 457 23.18 9.95 -15.34
CA GLY A 457 24.06 10.71 -14.45
C GLY A 457 25.53 10.66 -14.85
N ILE A 458 26.02 9.55 -15.45
CA ILE A 458 27.40 9.45 -15.94
C ILE A 458 27.59 10.24 -17.24
N SER A 459 26.60 10.23 -18.12
CA SER A 459 26.65 10.94 -19.41
C SER A 459 26.46 12.45 -19.24
N TYR A 460 25.66 12.85 -18.25
CA TYR A 460 25.36 14.25 -17.92
C TYR A 460 25.52 14.49 -16.40
N PRO A 461 26.78 14.50 -15.88
CA PRO A 461 27.04 14.65 -14.45
C PRO A 461 26.43 15.90 -13.81
N GLU A 462 26.27 16.98 -14.59
CA GLU A 462 25.68 18.24 -14.16
C GLU A 462 24.25 18.08 -13.59
N ILE A 463 23.49 17.06 -14.02
CA ILE A 463 22.15 16.78 -13.48
C ILE A 463 22.27 16.33 -12.01
N TYR A 464 23.14 15.37 -11.73
CA TYR A 464 23.34 14.86 -10.36
C TYR A 464 24.11 15.86 -9.49
N GLU A 465 24.99 16.70 -10.07
CA GLU A 465 25.57 17.85 -9.37
C GLU A 465 24.48 18.82 -8.90
N MET A 466 23.52 19.16 -9.76
CA MET A 466 22.41 20.06 -9.40
C MET A 466 21.55 19.45 -8.29
N GLN A 467 21.16 18.18 -8.42
CA GLN A 467 20.33 17.51 -7.41
C GLN A 467 21.06 17.38 -6.07
N ALA A 468 22.34 16.99 -6.07
CA ALA A 468 23.16 16.94 -4.87
C ALA A 468 23.26 18.34 -4.22
N ARG A 469 23.49 19.39 -5.00
CA ARG A 469 23.53 20.77 -4.51
C ARG A 469 22.20 21.17 -3.88
N ALA A 470 21.06 20.91 -4.54
CA ALA A 470 19.73 21.20 -4.00
C ALA A 470 19.50 20.54 -2.63
N ILE A 471 19.92 19.27 -2.50
CA ILE A 471 19.79 18.51 -1.25
C ILE A 471 20.67 19.11 -0.15
N PHE A 472 21.97 19.30 -0.40
CA PHE A 472 22.88 19.78 0.64
C PHE A 472 22.60 21.24 1.04
N GLU A 473 22.18 22.09 0.09
CA GLU A 473 21.76 23.46 0.42
C GLU A 473 20.51 23.46 1.29
N ALA A 474 19.53 22.60 1.01
CA ALA A 474 18.33 22.45 1.83
C ALA A 474 18.67 21.95 3.24
N VAL A 475 19.58 20.98 3.37
CA VAL A 475 20.06 20.52 4.68
C VAL A 475 20.72 21.65 5.46
N ALA A 476 21.59 22.42 4.82
CA ALA A 476 22.28 23.55 5.44
C ALA A 476 21.30 24.65 5.88
N GLU A 477 20.30 24.94 5.05
CA GLU A 477 19.26 25.93 5.35
C GLU A 477 18.44 25.53 6.58
N VAL A 478 17.93 24.29 6.62
CA VAL A 478 17.17 23.78 7.77
C VAL A 478 18.03 23.70 9.03
N LEU A 479 19.28 23.23 8.91
CA LEU A 479 20.21 23.18 10.05
C LEU A 479 20.48 24.58 10.63
N LYS A 480 20.60 25.59 9.77
CA LYS A 480 20.80 26.99 10.19
C LYS A 480 19.57 27.57 10.87
N GLN A 481 18.37 27.25 10.38
CA GLN A 481 17.11 27.78 10.91
C GLN A 481 16.72 27.10 12.23
N ASP A 482 16.83 25.78 12.29
CA ASP A 482 16.19 24.97 13.34
C ASP A 482 17.16 24.28 14.29
N GLY A 483 18.48 24.42 14.06
CA GLY A 483 19.56 23.85 14.87
C GLY A 483 19.74 22.34 14.78
N ASP A 484 18.86 21.64 14.04
CA ASP A 484 18.87 20.21 13.81
C ASP A 484 18.11 19.90 12.51
N THR A 485 18.43 18.80 11.84
CA THR A 485 17.94 18.48 10.48
C THR A 485 17.87 16.96 10.27
N VAL A 486 17.59 16.53 9.04
CA VAL A 486 17.58 15.11 8.67
C VAL A 486 18.99 14.57 8.51
N THR A 487 19.13 13.24 8.49
CA THR A 487 20.32 12.60 7.90
C THR A 487 20.03 12.30 6.43
N PRO A 488 20.59 13.07 5.47
CA PRO A 488 20.38 12.82 4.05
C PRO A 488 21.12 11.55 3.61
N GLU A 489 20.40 10.68 2.91
CA GLU A 489 20.93 9.46 2.29
C GLU A 489 20.76 9.57 0.77
N ILE A 490 21.86 9.74 0.03
CA ILE A 490 21.82 9.90 -1.43
C ILE A 490 21.88 8.53 -2.09
N MET A 491 20.84 8.18 -2.84
CA MET A 491 20.71 6.88 -3.49
C MET A 491 20.83 7.00 -5.01
N ILE A 492 21.75 6.22 -5.57
CA ILE A 492 21.97 6.13 -7.01
C ILE A 492 21.14 4.97 -7.59
N PRO A 493 20.26 5.23 -8.57
CA PRO A 493 19.47 4.19 -9.24
C PRO A 493 20.26 3.48 -10.35
N LEU A 494 19.82 2.26 -10.67
CA LEU A 494 20.17 1.42 -11.81
C LEU A 494 21.65 1.02 -11.93
N VAL A 495 22.37 1.03 -10.81
CA VAL A 495 23.78 0.63 -10.75
C VAL A 495 23.93 -0.86 -11.05
N ALA A 496 24.85 -1.21 -11.96
CA ALA A 496 25.18 -2.60 -12.27
C ALA A 496 26.60 -2.98 -11.82
N THR A 497 27.48 -2.00 -11.65
CA THR A 497 28.90 -2.15 -11.34
C THR A 497 29.33 -1.15 -10.26
N ARG A 498 30.36 -1.51 -9.47
CA ARG A 498 30.98 -0.59 -8.52
C ARG A 498 31.49 0.69 -9.19
N LYS A 499 32.08 0.58 -10.39
CA LYS A 499 32.69 1.73 -11.08
C LYS A 499 31.66 2.80 -11.44
N GLU A 500 30.43 2.42 -11.80
CA GLU A 500 29.34 3.37 -12.04
C GLU A 500 29.01 4.17 -10.76
N LEU A 501 28.92 3.46 -9.63
CA LEU A 501 28.71 4.08 -8.31
C LEU A 501 29.87 5.01 -7.93
N ASP A 502 31.12 4.57 -8.09
CA ASP A 502 32.32 5.36 -7.72
C ASP A 502 32.38 6.69 -8.46
N ILE A 503 32.14 6.67 -9.78
CA ILE A 503 32.17 7.88 -10.62
C ILE A 503 31.18 8.92 -10.08
N LEU A 504 29.96 8.48 -9.76
CA LEU A 504 28.90 9.39 -9.32
C LEU A 504 29.03 9.77 -7.84
N LYS A 505 29.55 8.89 -6.98
CA LYS A 505 29.89 9.22 -5.59
C LYS A 505 30.91 10.36 -5.53
N ILE A 506 31.93 10.35 -6.39
CA ILE A 506 32.91 11.45 -6.50
C ILE A 506 32.23 12.79 -6.85
N VAL A 507 31.21 12.76 -7.72
CA VAL A 507 30.45 13.96 -8.10
C VAL A 507 29.63 14.49 -6.92
N ILE A 508 28.93 13.60 -6.21
CA ILE A 508 28.15 13.92 -5.01
C ILE A 508 29.06 14.47 -3.90
N ASP A 509 30.15 13.78 -3.58
CA ASP A 509 31.07 14.15 -2.49
C ASP A 509 31.74 15.51 -2.74
N ARG A 510 32.13 15.79 -3.99
CA ARG A 510 32.68 17.09 -4.37
C ARG A 510 31.65 18.21 -4.18
N THR A 511 30.40 17.96 -4.54
CA THR A 511 29.31 18.92 -4.42
C THR A 511 28.95 19.16 -2.96
N ALA A 512 28.86 18.09 -2.16
CA ALA A 512 28.65 18.15 -0.72
C ALA A 512 29.72 19.02 -0.04
N LYS A 513 31.00 18.77 -0.37
CA LYS A 513 32.13 19.54 0.18
C LYS A 513 32.03 21.03 -0.18
N ALA A 514 31.72 21.36 -1.44
CA ALA A 514 31.57 22.74 -1.87
C ALA A 514 30.45 23.46 -1.09
N VAL A 515 29.29 22.83 -0.94
CA VAL A 515 28.16 23.42 -0.18
C VAL A 515 28.50 23.56 1.30
N MET A 516 29.18 22.58 1.91
CA MET A 516 29.62 22.67 3.31
C MET A 516 30.61 23.83 3.55
N GLU A 517 31.53 24.05 2.61
CA GLU A 517 32.47 25.17 2.64
C GLU A 517 31.75 26.53 2.47
N GLU A 518 30.82 26.62 1.51
CA GLU A 518 30.01 27.82 1.26
C GLU A 518 29.09 28.16 2.45
N ALA A 519 28.49 27.16 3.08
CA ALA A 519 27.57 27.34 4.21
C ALA A 519 28.28 27.47 5.57
N GLY A 520 29.55 27.08 5.66
CA GLY A 520 30.29 27.02 6.93
C GLY A 520 29.74 25.99 7.92
N GLN A 521 29.16 24.90 7.43
CA GLN A 521 28.49 23.87 8.23
C GLN A 521 28.99 22.48 7.86
N LYS A 522 29.15 21.61 8.88
CA LYS A 522 29.46 20.20 8.65
C LYS A 522 28.16 19.41 8.52
N ILE A 523 27.99 18.74 7.39
CA ILE A 523 26.82 17.90 7.12
C ILE A 523 27.28 16.44 7.09
N THR A 524 26.59 15.58 7.83
CA THR A 524 26.82 14.12 7.77
C THR A 524 25.81 13.53 6.79
N TYR A 525 26.27 12.70 5.86
CA TYR A 525 25.42 12.09 4.83
C TYR A 525 25.97 10.71 4.46
N LEU A 526 25.14 9.90 3.81
CA LEU A 526 25.50 8.58 3.30
C LEU A 526 25.29 8.56 1.79
N VAL A 527 26.16 7.88 1.04
CA VAL A 527 25.91 7.56 -0.36
C VAL A 527 25.78 6.05 -0.52
N GLY A 528 24.66 5.62 -1.09
CA GLY A 528 24.34 4.23 -1.32
C GLY A 528 23.75 4.02 -2.70
N THR A 529 23.26 2.82 -2.95
CA THR A 529 22.72 2.44 -4.25
C THR A 529 21.45 1.64 -4.13
N MET A 530 20.63 1.73 -5.15
CA MET A 530 19.56 0.77 -5.36
C MET A 530 20.13 -0.55 -5.88
N ILE A 531 19.69 -1.68 -5.33
CA ILE A 531 19.95 -3.03 -5.83
C ILE A 531 18.70 -3.50 -6.55
N GLU A 532 18.68 -3.26 -7.86
CA GLU A 532 17.51 -3.48 -8.71
C GLU A 532 17.84 -4.16 -10.05
N LEU A 533 19.12 -4.55 -10.22
CA LEU A 533 19.58 -5.37 -11.33
C LEU A 533 20.19 -6.67 -10.81
N PRO A 534 19.94 -7.83 -11.47
CA PRO A 534 20.52 -9.10 -11.05
C PRO A 534 22.05 -9.06 -10.96
N ARG A 535 22.71 -8.32 -11.87
CA ARG A 535 24.15 -8.11 -11.83
C ARG A 535 24.61 -7.41 -10.55
N ALA A 536 23.84 -6.42 -10.06
CA ALA A 536 24.15 -5.70 -8.83
C ALA A 536 24.07 -6.63 -7.62
N ALA A 537 23.03 -7.47 -7.55
CA ALA A 537 22.89 -8.48 -6.51
C ALA A 537 24.06 -9.49 -6.54
N LEU A 538 24.39 -10.03 -7.71
CA LEU A 538 25.51 -10.95 -7.89
C LEU A 538 26.87 -10.29 -7.58
N LYS A 539 27.03 -8.98 -7.77
CA LYS A 539 28.26 -8.24 -7.51
C LYS A 539 28.21 -7.36 -6.26
N ALA A 540 27.28 -7.65 -5.35
CA ALA A 540 27.05 -6.84 -4.15
C ALA A 540 28.29 -6.67 -3.27
N ALA A 541 29.17 -7.68 -3.18
CA ALA A 541 30.42 -7.58 -2.43
C ALA A 541 31.34 -6.46 -2.96
N GLU A 542 31.46 -6.31 -4.28
CA GLU A 542 32.30 -5.27 -4.90
C GLU A 542 31.65 -3.90 -4.75
N ILE A 543 30.33 -3.81 -4.87
CA ILE A 543 29.57 -2.57 -4.76
C ILE A 543 29.59 -2.04 -3.30
N ALA A 544 29.50 -2.94 -2.31
CA ALA A 544 29.50 -2.62 -0.88
C ALA A 544 30.81 -1.99 -0.36
N GLU A 545 31.91 -2.10 -1.12
CA GLU A 545 33.14 -1.37 -0.80
C GLU A 545 32.90 0.15 -0.81
N SER A 546 32.06 0.62 -1.73
CA SER A 546 31.78 2.04 -1.94
C SER A 546 30.42 2.49 -1.43
N ALA A 547 29.42 1.61 -1.49
CA ALA A 547 28.07 1.88 -0.99
C ALA A 547 27.99 1.75 0.53
N GLU A 548 27.39 2.75 1.17
CA GLU A 548 27.18 2.76 2.63
C GLU A 548 25.83 2.14 3.03
N PHE A 549 24.91 2.03 2.06
CA PHE A 549 23.65 1.33 2.20
C PHE A 549 23.18 0.73 0.87
N PHE A 550 22.33 -0.29 0.95
CA PHE A 550 21.54 -0.81 -0.18
C PHE A 550 20.06 -0.60 0.07
N SER A 551 19.35 -0.20 -0.99
CA SER A 551 17.89 -0.28 -1.04
C SER A 551 17.50 -1.23 -2.16
N PHE A 552 16.79 -2.31 -1.86
CA PHE A 552 16.30 -3.22 -2.90
C PHE A 552 15.13 -2.56 -3.64
N GLY A 553 15.35 -2.27 -4.93
CA GLY A 553 14.32 -1.82 -5.86
C GLY A 553 13.63 -3.02 -6.47
N THR A 554 12.85 -3.74 -5.66
CA THR A 554 12.34 -5.06 -6.04
C THR A 554 11.39 -5.06 -7.23
N ASN A 555 10.77 -3.93 -7.56
CA ASN A 555 9.93 -3.84 -8.76
C ASN A 555 10.77 -4.11 -10.01
N ASP A 556 11.83 -3.32 -10.22
CA ASP A 556 12.76 -3.48 -11.34
C ASP A 556 13.59 -4.76 -11.25
N LEU A 557 13.92 -5.21 -10.02
CA LEU A 557 14.59 -6.51 -9.82
C LEU A 557 13.70 -7.67 -10.27
N THR A 558 12.41 -7.67 -9.94
CA THR A 558 11.43 -8.67 -10.42
C THR A 558 11.34 -8.62 -11.94
N GLN A 559 11.20 -7.42 -12.53
CA GLN A 559 11.11 -7.24 -13.99
C GLN A 559 12.31 -7.87 -14.70
N THR A 560 13.52 -7.59 -14.22
CA THR A 560 14.76 -8.06 -14.85
C THR A 560 15.11 -9.52 -14.54
N THR A 561 14.63 -10.05 -13.41
CA THR A 561 14.84 -11.47 -13.04
C THR A 561 13.94 -12.39 -13.83
N PHE A 562 12.64 -12.05 -13.94
CA PHE A 562 11.71 -12.85 -14.75
C PHE A 562 11.77 -12.52 -16.24
N GLY A 563 12.29 -11.34 -16.62
CA GLY A 563 12.17 -10.82 -17.98
C GLY A 563 10.76 -10.33 -18.30
N LEU A 564 10.07 -9.76 -17.31
CA LEU A 564 8.72 -9.23 -17.46
C LEU A 564 8.73 -7.71 -17.51
N SER A 565 8.06 -7.14 -18.51
CA SER A 565 7.65 -5.75 -18.46
C SER A 565 6.42 -5.64 -17.57
N ARG A 566 6.50 -4.82 -16.52
CA ARG A 566 5.37 -4.61 -15.59
C ARG A 566 4.12 -4.14 -16.34
N ASP A 567 4.29 -3.22 -17.27
CA ASP A 567 3.19 -2.60 -18.02
C ASP A 567 2.51 -3.56 -19.01
N ASP A 568 3.26 -4.54 -19.53
CA ASP A 568 2.74 -5.50 -20.52
C ASP A 568 2.27 -6.83 -19.90
N SER A 569 2.74 -7.14 -18.69
CA SER A 569 2.55 -8.45 -18.03
C SER A 569 1.09 -8.78 -17.73
N GLY A 570 0.23 -7.78 -17.53
CA GLY A 570 -1.20 -7.98 -17.24
C GLY A 570 -1.95 -8.78 -18.31
N SER A 571 -1.46 -8.84 -19.55
CA SER A 571 -2.07 -9.58 -20.66
C SER A 571 -2.03 -11.11 -20.49
N PHE A 572 -1.08 -11.65 -19.72
CA PHE A 572 -0.90 -13.10 -19.57
C PHE A 572 -0.76 -13.58 -18.12
N LEU A 573 -0.48 -12.70 -17.15
CA LEU A 573 -0.30 -13.09 -15.73
C LEU A 573 -1.49 -13.90 -15.18
N LYS A 574 -2.72 -13.50 -15.52
CA LYS A 574 -3.93 -14.24 -15.12
C LYS A 574 -3.92 -15.69 -15.64
N THR A 575 -3.46 -15.89 -16.88
CA THR A 575 -3.34 -17.22 -17.49
C THR A 575 -2.27 -18.05 -16.77
N TYR A 576 -1.18 -17.44 -16.33
CA TYR A 576 -0.12 -18.11 -15.56
C TYR A 576 -0.63 -18.58 -14.19
N GLU A 577 -1.37 -17.71 -13.48
CA GLU A 577 -2.03 -18.07 -12.22
C GLU A 577 -3.05 -19.20 -12.41
N ASP A 578 -3.87 -19.11 -13.46
CA ASP A 578 -4.94 -20.09 -13.69
C ASP A 578 -4.41 -21.48 -14.04
N GLN A 579 -3.23 -21.55 -14.66
CA GLN A 579 -2.47 -22.78 -14.93
C GLN A 579 -1.57 -23.22 -13.77
N GLY A 580 -1.45 -22.42 -12.70
CA GLY A 580 -0.57 -22.71 -11.57
C GLY A 580 0.92 -22.63 -11.89
N ILE A 581 1.31 -21.84 -12.90
CA ILE A 581 2.72 -21.54 -13.20
C ILE A 581 3.29 -20.57 -12.16
N LEU A 582 2.48 -19.59 -11.76
CA LEU A 582 2.76 -18.68 -10.65
C LEU A 582 1.63 -18.81 -9.63
N GLU A 583 1.97 -18.81 -8.35
CA GLU A 583 0.97 -18.86 -7.27
C GLU A 583 0.22 -17.53 -7.12
N GLY A 584 0.85 -16.42 -7.49
CA GLY A 584 0.27 -15.08 -7.52
C GLY A 584 1.12 -14.09 -8.33
N ASP A 585 0.70 -12.82 -8.34
CA ASP A 585 1.39 -11.74 -9.03
C ASP A 585 2.73 -11.39 -8.34
N PRO A 586 3.88 -11.60 -9.01
CA PRO A 586 5.21 -11.39 -8.42
C PRO A 586 5.56 -9.90 -8.22
N PHE A 587 4.68 -8.98 -8.64
CA PHE A 587 4.78 -7.55 -8.36
C PHE A 587 3.96 -7.10 -7.14
N GLN A 588 3.15 -8.00 -6.57
CA GLN A 588 2.36 -7.76 -5.35
C GLN A 588 3.02 -8.41 -4.13
N SER A 589 3.38 -9.69 -4.27
CA SER A 589 4.15 -10.43 -3.27
C SER A 589 5.49 -10.82 -3.88
N LEU A 590 6.56 -10.70 -3.09
CA LEU A 590 7.90 -11.04 -3.51
C LEU A 590 7.98 -12.52 -3.91
N ASP A 591 8.55 -12.80 -5.08
CA ASP A 591 8.99 -14.14 -5.45
C ASP A 591 10.20 -14.52 -4.58
N ILE A 592 9.97 -15.39 -3.60
CA ILE A 592 11.00 -15.82 -2.64
C ILE A 592 12.04 -16.72 -3.32
N GLU A 593 11.64 -17.57 -4.28
CA GLU A 593 12.51 -18.59 -4.86
C GLU A 593 13.50 -18.01 -5.87
N GLY A 594 13.12 -17.00 -6.65
CA GLY A 594 14.00 -16.34 -7.62
C GLY A 594 14.52 -14.99 -7.15
N VAL A 595 13.63 -14.00 -7.04
CA VAL A 595 14.01 -12.62 -6.65
C VAL A 595 14.56 -12.58 -5.21
N GLY A 596 13.96 -13.37 -4.31
CA GLY A 596 14.42 -13.53 -2.93
C GLY A 596 15.82 -14.11 -2.85
N GLU A 597 16.17 -15.10 -3.68
CA GLU A 597 17.54 -15.64 -3.75
C GLU A 597 18.56 -14.56 -4.12
N LEU A 598 18.25 -13.70 -5.10
CA LEU A 598 19.11 -12.57 -5.44
C LEU A 598 19.25 -11.58 -4.28
N MET A 599 18.18 -11.31 -3.55
CA MET A 599 18.24 -10.47 -2.34
C MET A 599 19.14 -11.10 -1.27
N ALA A 600 18.97 -12.38 -0.97
CA ALA A 600 19.78 -13.09 0.02
C ALA A 600 21.27 -13.07 -0.36
N ILE A 601 21.61 -13.32 -1.62
CA ILE A 601 22.98 -13.23 -2.14
C ILE A 601 23.55 -11.82 -1.92
N ALA A 602 22.77 -10.79 -2.21
CA ALA A 602 23.20 -9.40 -2.08
C ALA A 602 23.41 -9.00 -0.61
N VAL A 603 22.52 -9.43 0.28
CA VAL A 603 22.62 -9.22 1.74
C VAL A 603 23.88 -9.88 2.29
N GLU A 604 24.09 -11.17 1.99
CA GLU A 604 25.25 -11.93 2.46
C GLU A 604 26.56 -11.29 1.98
N ARG A 605 26.66 -11.03 0.67
CA ARG A 605 27.86 -10.47 0.04
C ARG A 605 28.13 -9.03 0.47
N GLY A 606 27.08 -8.23 0.62
CA GLY A 606 27.18 -6.84 1.09
C GLY A 606 27.74 -6.78 2.51
N ARG A 607 27.14 -7.54 3.45
CA ARG A 607 27.59 -7.60 4.86
C ARG A 607 28.97 -8.20 5.01
N LYS A 608 29.34 -9.16 4.17
CA LYS A 608 30.69 -9.73 4.18
C LYS A 608 31.77 -8.69 3.88
N THR A 609 31.50 -7.75 2.97
CA THR A 609 32.43 -6.67 2.64
C THR A 609 32.36 -5.52 3.66
N ARG A 610 31.13 -5.13 4.05
CA ARG A 610 30.87 -4.02 4.96
C ARG A 610 29.87 -4.48 6.04
N PRO A 611 30.34 -4.95 7.21
CA PRO A 611 29.48 -5.53 8.25
C PRO A 611 28.39 -4.60 8.78
N ASP A 612 28.62 -3.29 8.74
CA ASP A 612 27.71 -2.23 9.18
C ASP A 612 26.88 -1.62 8.03
N ILE A 613 26.88 -2.25 6.83
CA ILE A 613 26.07 -1.76 5.71
C ILE A 613 24.59 -1.80 6.08
N LYS A 614 23.91 -0.67 5.86
CA LYS A 614 22.47 -0.56 6.05
C LYS A 614 21.74 -1.15 4.85
N LEU A 615 20.81 -2.05 5.08
CA LEU A 615 20.07 -2.78 4.06
C LEU A 615 18.58 -2.54 4.23
N GLY A 616 17.88 -2.12 3.19
CA GLY A 616 16.43 -2.05 3.21
C GLY A 616 15.81 -2.33 1.86
N ILE A 617 14.49 -2.33 1.82
CA ILE A 617 13.68 -2.54 0.61
C ILE A 617 12.76 -1.35 0.41
N CYS A 618 12.54 -0.96 -0.85
CA CYS A 618 11.54 0.03 -1.21
C CYS A 618 10.68 -0.47 -2.37
N GLY A 619 9.41 -0.07 -2.38
CA GLY A 619 8.46 -0.45 -3.42
C GLY A 619 7.19 -1.03 -2.82
N GLU A 620 6.45 -1.78 -3.63
CA GLU A 620 5.17 -2.37 -3.22
C GLU A 620 5.35 -3.51 -2.20
N HIS A 621 6.36 -4.36 -2.43
CA HIS A 621 6.69 -5.48 -1.53
C HIS A 621 7.07 -5.02 -0.12
N GLY A 622 7.55 -3.78 0.06
CA GLY A 622 7.84 -3.23 1.38
C GLY A 622 6.59 -3.02 2.26
N GLY A 623 5.39 -3.12 1.69
CA GLY A 623 4.10 -3.05 2.40
C GLY A 623 3.30 -4.34 2.35
N ASP A 624 3.87 -5.43 1.83
CA ASP A 624 3.24 -6.74 1.75
C ASP A 624 3.69 -7.64 2.93
N PRO A 625 2.78 -8.19 3.75
CA PRO A 625 3.15 -8.94 4.95
C PRO A 625 4.06 -10.15 4.69
N ALA A 626 3.81 -10.92 3.63
CA ALA A 626 4.63 -12.10 3.29
C ALA A 626 6.06 -11.69 2.89
N SER A 627 6.17 -10.64 2.07
CA SER A 627 7.45 -10.05 1.67
C SER A 627 8.22 -9.48 2.86
N ILE A 628 7.54 -8.82 3.80
CA ILE A 628 8.17 -8.29 5.03
C ILE A 628 8.69 -9.42 5.91
N GLN A 629 7.94 -10.52 6.03
CA GLN A 629 8.42 -11.70 6.74
C GLN A 629 9.74 -12.21 6.14
N TYR A 630 9.81 -12.35 4.81
CA TYR A 630 11.04 -12.75 4.16
C TYR A 630 12.18 -11.74 4.38
N CYS A 631 11.89 -10.43 4.33
CA CYS A 631 12.87 -9.38 4.62
C CYS A 631 13.47 -9.51 6.04
N GLN A 632 12.66 -9.87 7.04
CA GLN A 632 13.13 -10.17 8.39
C GLN A 632 14.05 -11.41 8.40
N GLU A 633 13.67 -12.47 7.67
CA GLU A 633 14.42 -13.74 7.63
C GLU A 633 15.79 -13.58 6.99
N VAL A 634 15.91 -12.83 5.89
CA VAL A 634 17.20 -12.51 5.28
C VAL A 634 17.96 -11.42 6.04
N GLY A 635 17.30 -10.77 7.00
CA GLY A 635 17.88 -9.83 7.94
C GLY A 635 18.07 -8.42 7.39
N LEU A 636 17.13 -7.86 6.63
CA LEU A 636 17.12 -6.44 6.31
C LEU A 636 16.97 -5.58 7.58
N ASP A 637 17.46 -4.34 7.54
CA ASP A 637 17.38 -3.40 8.67
C ASP A 637 16.07 -2.59 8.65
N TYR A 638 15.48 -2.38 7.47
CA TYR A 638 14.21 -1.68 7.32
C TYR A 638 13.42 -2.07 6.06
N VAL A 639 12.11 -1.82 6.12
CA VAL A 639 11.21 -1.84 4.95
C VAL A 639 10.66 -0.45 4.70
N SER A 640 10.34 -0.14 3.44
CA SER A 640 9.79 1.17 3.04
C SER A 640 8.63 1.04 2.08
N CYS A 641 7.45 1.51 2.50
CA CYS A 641 6.17 1.38 1.80
C CYS A 641 5.44 2.72 1.67
N SER A 642 4.32 2.78 0.94
CA SER A 642 3.53 4.03 0.86
C SER A 642 3.00 4.45 2.25
N PRO A 643 2.68 5.74 2.47
CA PRO A 643 2.31 6.26 3.78
C PRO A 643 1.20 5.46 4.48
N PHE A 644 0.16 5.08 3.72
CA PHE A 644 -0.98 4.33 4.24
C PHE A 644 -0.67 2.84 4.50
N ARG A 645 0.43 2.30 3.97
CA ARG A 645 0.86 0.92 4.28
C ARG A 645 1.82 0.88 5.47
N VAL A 646 2.21 2.02 6.05
CA VAL A 646 3.10 2.06 7.23
C VAL A 646 2.52 1.28 8.42
N PRO A 647 1.23 1.40 8.80
CA PRO A 647 0.70 0.61 9.91
C PRO A 647 0.68 -0.90 9.64
N ILE A 648 0.35 -1.28 8.40
CA ILE A 648 0.38 -2.67 7.93
C ILE A 648 1.80 -3.23 8.05
N ALA A 649 2.79 -2.48 7.57
CA ALA A 649 4.18 -2.88 7.61
C ALA A 649 4.74 -2.98 9.03
N ARG A 650 4.33 -2.07 9.93
CA ARG A 650 4.68 -2.12 11.36
C ARG A 650 4.12 -3.38 12.03
N LEU A 651 2.84 -3.70 11.79
CA LEU A 651 2.23 -4.91 12.34
C LEU A 651 2.89 -6.18 11.77
N ALA A 652 3.06 -6.25 10.45
CA ALA A 652 3.72 -7.37 9.78
C ALA A 652 5.18 -7.57 10.25
N ALA A 653 5.94 -6.49 10.45
CA ALA A 653 7.30 -6.57 10.98
C ALA A 653 7.33 -7.10 12.42
N ALA A 654 6.34 -6.73 13.25
CA ALA A 654 6.21 -7.28 14.60
C ALA A 654 5.90 -8.78 14.56
N GLN A 655 4.95 -9.20 13.72
CA GLN A 655 4.60 -10.61 13.53
C GLN A 655 5.80 -11.43 13.02
N ALA A 656 6.54 -10.90 12.04
CA ALA A 656 7.75 -11.51 11.53
C ALA A 656 8.84 -11.67 12.63
N ALA A 657 9.01 -10.66 13.48
CA ALA A 657 9.94 -10.74 14.62
C ALA A 657 9.52 -11.82 15.64
N ILE A 658 8.22 -12.00 15.87
CA ILE A 658 7.72 -13.07 16.75
C ILE A 658 8.03 -14.44 16.14
N ALA A 659 7.70 -14.66 14.86
CA ALA A 659 7.95 -15.91 14.16
C ALA A 659 9.45 -16.26 14.12
N GLY A 660 10.30 -15.27 13.85
CA GLY A 660 11.76 -15.45 13.85
C GLY A 660 12.33 -15.83 15.22
N GLY A 661 11.79 -15.26 16.31
CA GLY A 661 12.18 -15.61 17.69
C GLY A 661 11.82 -17.05 18.06
N GLU A 662 10.64 -17.52 17.66
CA GLU A 662 10.21 -18.91 17.87
C GLU A 662 11.07 -19.91 17.07
N ALA A 663 11.43 -19.56 15.83
CA ALA A 663 12.32 -20.38 15.00
C ALA A 663 13.73 -20.48 15.60
N ALA A 664 14.26 -19.41 16.20
CA ALA A 664 15.55 -19.41 16.88
C ALA A 664 15.55 -20.27 18.15
N LEU A 665 14.46 -20.21 18.94
CA LEU A 665 14.27 -21.05 20.14
C LEU A 665 14.18 -22.54 19.77
N ARG A 666 13.41 -22.90 18.73
CA ARG A 666 13.34 -24.30 18.25
C ARG A 666 14.67 -24.82 17.68
N LYS A 667 15.53 -23.95 17.13
CA LYS A 667 16.88 -24.35 16.69
C LYS A 667 17.84 -24.57 17.86
N THR A 668 17.67 -23.86 18.97
CA THR A 668 18.49 -24.03 20.18
C THR A 668 18.03 -25.20 21.05
N GLU A 669 16.76 -25.61 20.99
CA GLU A 669 16.27 -26.83 21.64
C GLU A 669 16.63 -28.13 20.88
N ASN A 670 16.91 -28.03 19.59
CA ASN A 670 17.30 -29.16 18.73
C ASN A 670 18.82 -29.29 18.52
N ALA A 671 19.63 -28.40 19.10
CA ALA A 671 21.10 -28.43 19.09
C ALA A 671 21.62 -28.81 20.46
#